data_AF-G3GTD0-F1
#
_entry.id   AF-G3GTD0-F1
#
_cell.length_a   1.000
_cell.length_b   1.000
_cell.length_c   1.000
_cell.angle_alpha   90.00
_cell.angle_beta   90.00
_cell.angle_gamma   90.00
#
_symmetry.space_group_name_H-M   'P 1'
#
loop_
_entity.id
_entity.type
_entity.pdbx_description
1 polymer ?
#
loop_
_entity_poly.entity_id
_entity_poly.type
_entity_poly.pdbx_seq_one_letter_code
_entity_poly.pdbx_strand_id
1 'polypeptide(L)'
;MILTLLEGITAIIHYCLLDPTTQYHQLLVNVDQKHLFEARGGILSILHMIMSSVTLLWSILHQADASEKMVVAASASVTTINLGATKNLRQQILELLGPISMNHGVHFMAAIAFVWNERRQNKNPSRTKVIPAASEEQLLLVELVRSISVMRAETVIQTVKEVLKQPPAIAKDKKHLSLEVCMLQFFYAYIQRIPVPNLVDSWTSLLVLLKDSIQLSLPAPGQFLILGVLNEFIMKNPSLENKKDQRDLQDVTHKIVDAIGAIAGSSLEQTTWLRRNLEVKPSPKIMVDGTNLESDVEDMLSPAMETSNITPSVYSVHALTLLSEVLAHLLDMVFYSDEKERVIPLLVNIMHYVVPYLRNHSAHNAPSYRACVQLLSSLSGYQYTRRAWKKEAFDLFMDPSFFQMDASCVNHWRAIMDNLMTHDKTTFRDLMTRVAVAQSSSLNLFANRDVELEQRAMLLKRLAFAIFSSEIDQYQKYLPDIQERLVESLRLPQVPTLHSQVFLFFRVLLLRMSPQHLTSLWPTMITELVQVFLLMEQELTADEDISRTSGPSAAGLETTYTGGNGFSTSYNSQRWLNLYLSACKFLDLALALPSENLPQFQMYRWAFIPEASDDSGLEVRRQGIHQREFKPYVVRLAKLLRKRTKKNPEEDSSGRTLGWEPGHLLLTLCTMRSMEQLLPFFNILSQVFNSKVTSRCGGHSGSPVLYSNSFPNKDMKLENHKAFSSKARQKIEEMIEKDFLEGVIKT
;
A
#
# COMPACT_ATOMS: atom_id res chain seq x y z
N MET A 1 13.98 -52.27 -15.23
CA MET A 1 14.40 -51.89 -13.87
C MET A 1 13.35 -51.05 -13.15
N ILE A 2 12.98 -49.85 -13.62
CA ILE A 2 11.92 -49.02 -12.97
C ILE A 2 10.57 -49.76 -12.92
N LEU A 3 10.15 -50.38 -14.02
CA LEU A 3 8.93 -51.18 -14.08
C LEU A 3 8.95 -52.32 -13.04
N THR A 4 10.05 -53.06 -12.99
CA THR A 4 10.27 -54.18 -12.05
C THR A 4 10.25 -53.72 -10.59
N LEU A 5 10.78 -52.53 -10.31
CA LEU A 5 10.75 -51.94 -8.97
C LEU A 5 9.34 -51.47 -8.59
N LEU A 6 8.61 -50.86 -9.53
CA LEU A 6 7.19 -50.51 -9.34
C LEU A 6 6.34 -51.76 -9.13
N GLU A 7 6.55 -52.82 -9.90
CA GLU A 7 5.88 -54.12 -9.72
C GLU A 7 6.18 -54.71 -8.34
N GLY A 8 7.44 -54.68 -7.89
CA GLY A 8 7.84 -55.14 -6.57
C GLY A 8 7.18 -54.34 -5.44
N ILE A 9 7.18 -53.00 -5.54
CA ILE A 9 6.49 -52.11 -4.59
C ILE A 9 4.98 -52.36 -4.61
N THR A 10 4.40 -52.55 -5.79
CA THR A 10 2.97 -52.85 -5.98
C THR A 10 2.61 -54.15 -5.30
N ALA A 11 3.41 -55.20 -5.46
CA ALA A 11 3.20 -56.49 -4.80
C ALA A 11 3.25 -56.38 -3.27
N ILE A 12 4.23 -55.66 -2.73
CA ILE A 12 4.36 -55.42 -1.27
C ILE A 12 3.15 -54.62 -0.76
N ILE A 13 2.76 -53.56 -1.47
CA ILE A 13 1.60 -52.74 -1.11
C ILE A 13 0.31 -53.54 -1.18
N HIS A 14 0.12 -54.37 -2.20
CA HIS A 14 -1.03 -55.26 -2.29
C HIS A 14 -1.11 -56.20 -1.10
N TYR A 15 0.00 -56.87 -0.78
CA TYR A 15 0.08 -57.84 0.30
C TYR A 15 -0.19 -57.22 1.68
N CYS A 16 0.34 -56.02 1.93
CA CYS A 16 0.30 -55.41 3.26
C CYS A 16 -0.83 -54.39 3.48
N LEU A 17 -1.32 -53.73 2.43
CA LEU A 17 -2.28 -52.62 2.57
C LEU A 17 -3.70 -52.93 2.05
N LEU A 18 -3.88 -53.80 1.06
CA LEU A 18 -5.15 -53.87 0.30
C LEU A 18 -6.08 -55.03 0.64
N ASP A 19 -5.82 -55.67 1.78
CA ASP A 19 -6.52 -56.85 2.30
C ASP A 19 -6.37 -58.12 1.43
N PRO A 20 -5.57 -59.09 1.89
CA PRO A 20 -5.25 -60.31 1.16
C PRO A 20 -6.21 -61.49 1.41
N THR A 21 -7.31 -61.30 2.16
CA THR A 21 -8.23 -62.39 2.56
C THR A 21 -8.73 -63.27 1.40
N THR A 22 -9.02 -62.70 0.23
CA THR A 22 -9.42 -63.48 -0.95
C THR A 22 -8.27 -64.23 -1.62
N GLN A 23 -7.04 -63.71 -1.58
CA GLN A 23 -5.85 -64.36 -2.15
C GLN A 23 -5.25 -65.42 -1.21
N TYR A 24 -5.28 -65.22 0.12
CA TYR A 24 -4.81 -66.21 1.09
C TYR A 24 -5.73 -67.43 1.19
N HIS A 25 -7.04 -67.26 1.01
CA HIS A 25 -7.96 -68.39 0.90
C HIS A 25 -7.65 -69.28 -0.31
N GLN A 26 -7.14 -68.71 -1.41
CA GLN A 26 -6.69 -69.48 -2.57
C GLN A 26 -5.32 -70.17 -2.36
N LEU A 27 -4.47 -69.64 -1.48
CA LEU A 27 -3.11 -70.13 -1.24
C LEU A 27 -2.96 -71.05 -0.01
N LEU A 28 -4.02 -71.25 0.79
CA LEU A 28 -4.00 -72.10 2.01
C LEU A 28 -2.92 -71.70 3.05
N VAL A 29 -2.48 -70.44 3.05
CA VAL A 29 -1.46 -69.94 4.00
C VAL A 29 -2.15 -69.27 5.19
N ASN A 30 -1.85 -69.72 6.41
CA ASN A 30 -2.35 -69.12 7.63
C ASN A 30 -1.43 -67.95 8.03
N VAL A 31 -1.86 -66.71 7.81
CA VAL A 31 -1.06 -65.50 8.08
C VAL A 31 -1.37 -64.96 9.48
N ASP A 32 -0.34 -64.78 10.31
CA ASP A 32 -0.47 -64.17 11.63
C ASP A 32 -0.92 -62.70 11.49
N GLN A 33 -2.14 -62.41 11.97
CA GLN A 33 -2.73 -61.08 11.89
C GLN A 33 -1.92 -60.02 12.63
N LYS A 34 -1.18 -60.39 13.68
CA LYS A 34 -0.34 -59.45 14.43
C LYS A 34 0.80 -58.93 13.55
N HIS A 35 1.52 -59.84 12.89
CA HIS A 35 2.61 -59.47 11.99
C HIS A 35 2.13 -58.73 10.75
N LEU A 36 0.94 -59.05 10.24
CA LEU A 36 0.31 -58.30 9.15
C LEU A 36 -0.01 -56.85 9.58
N PHE A 37 -0.53 -56.66 10.80
CA PHE A 37 -0.82 -55.33 11.35
C PHE A 37 0.46 -54.50 11.57
N GLU A 38 1.52 -55.13 12.08
CA GLU A 38 2.85 -54.50 12.22
C GLU A 38 3.45 -54.11 10.86
N ALA A 39 3.38 -54.99 9.86
CA ALA A 39 3.85 -54.72 8.50
C ALA A 39 3.05 -53.60 7.82
N ARG A 40 1.72 -53.58 7.98
CA ARG A 40 0.83 -52.51 7.52
C ARG A 40 1.21 -51.17 8.16
N GLY A 41 1.40 -51.16 9.49
CA GLY A 41 1.87 -49.97 10.21
C GLY A 41 3.24 -49.49 9.71
N GLY A 42 4.17 -50.41 9.46
CA GLY A 42 5.49 -50.13 8.91
C GLY A 42 5.42 -49.44 7.55
N ILE A 43 4.65 -49.99 6.60
CA ILE A 43 4.52 -49.41 5.26
C ILE A 43 3.82 -48.05 5.30
N LEU A 44 2.77 -47.90 6.10
CA LEU A 44 2.09 -46.61 6.27
C LEU A 44 3.03 -45.54 6.84
N SER A 45 3.96 -45.92 7.74
CA SER A 45 4.94 -44.99 8.32
C SER A 45 5.93 -44.42 7.28
N ILE A 46 6.28 -45.21 6.26
CA ILE A 46 7.19 -44.81 5.16
C ILE A 46 6.46 -44.38 3.88
N LEU A 47 5.13 -44.31 3.90
CA LEU A 47 4.33 -44.01 2.71
C LEU A 47 4.73 -42.68 2.05
N HIS A 48 5.13 -41.69 2.84
CA HIS A 48 5.63 -40.41 2.33
C HIS A 48 6.90 -40.55 1.46
N MET A 49 7.82 -41.46 1.78
CA MET A 49 9.00 -41.73 0.96
C MET A 49 8.63 -42.41 -0.36
N ILE A 50 7.68 -43.35 -0.30
CA ILE A 50 7.13 -44.01 -1.49
C ILE A 50 6.49 -42.95 -2.39
N MET A 51 5.64 -42.09 -1.81
CA MET A 51 4.99 -41.00 -2.53
C MET A 51 6.00 -40.01 -3.12
N SER A 52 7.06 -39.65 -2.39
CA SER A 52 8.13 -38.77 -2.90
C SER A 52 8.77 -39.35 -4.17
N SER A 53 9.06 -40.66 -4.15
CA SER A 53 9.64 -41.38 -5.30
C SER A 53 8.66 -41.50 -6.48
N VAL A 54 7.41 -41.89 -6.22
CA VAL A 54 6.37 -42.06 -7.26
C VAL A 54 6.03 -40.71 -7.92
N THR A 55 5.92 -39.65 -7.12
CA THR A 55 5.64 -38.31 -7.63
C THR A 55 6.83 -37.73 -8.41
N LEU A 56 8.07 -38.16 -8.14
CA LEU A 56 9.25 -37.78 -8.92
C LEU A 56 9.21 -38.43 -10.31
N LEU A 57 8.83 -39.71 -10.37
CA LEU A 57 8.59 -40.38 -11.64
C LEU A 57 7.45 -39.70 -12.41
N TRP A 58 6.35 -39.34 -11.74
CA TRP A 58 5.27 -38.57 -12.35
C TRP A 58 5.75 -37.25 -12.95
N SER A 59 6.61 -36.49 -12.26
CA SER A 59 7.16 -35.24 -12.80
C SER A 59 8.07 -35.45 -14.01
N ILE A 60 8.88 -36.52 -14.02
CA ILE A 60 9.71 -36.86 -15.18
C ILE A 60 8.83 -37.20 -16.39
N LEU A 61 7.74 -37.96 -16.19
CA LEU A 61 6.79 -38.30 -17.24
C LEU A 61 6.07 -37.05 -17.79
N HIS A 62 5.72 -36.10 -16.91
CA HIS A 62 5.14 -34.83 -17.32
C HIS A 62 6.11 -34.00 -18.19
N GLN A 63 7.38 -33.90 -17.78
CA GLN A 63 8.41 -33.21 -18.57
C GLN A 63 8.68 -33.91 -19.91
N ALA A 64 8.69 -35.25 -19.93
CA ALA A 64 8.88 -36.02 -21.16
C ALA A 64 7.79 -35.69 -22.20
N ASP A 65 6.51 -35.71 -21.81
CA ASP A 65 5.40 -35.35 -22.70
C ASP A 65 5.42 -33.89 -23.14
N ALA A 66 5.79 -32.96 -22.26
CA ALA A 66 5.94 -31.55 -22.58
C ALA A 66 7.07 -31.33 -23.59
N SER A 67 8.17 -32.07 -23.46
CA SER A 67 9.29 -32.04 -24.40
C SER A 67 8.98 -32.74 -25.73
N GLU A 68 8.20 -33.81 -25.79
CA GLU A 68 7.74 -34.39 -27.06
C GLU A 68 6.94 -33.38 -27.90
N LYS A 69 6.16 -32.49 -27.25
CA LYS A 69 5.49 -31.36 -27.92
C LYS A 69 6.46 -30.27 -28.41
N MET A 70 7.67 -30.19 -27.86
CA MET A 70 8.65 -29.13 -28.11
C MET A 70 9.83 -29.60 -29.00
N VAL A 71 10.12 -30.90 -29.02
CA VAL A 71 11.15 -31.57 -29.86
C VAL A 71 10.73 -31.64 -31.33
N VAL A 72 9.45 -31.44 -31.66
CA VAL A 72 9.01 -31.16 -33.04
C VAL A 72 9.56 -29.81 -33.54
N ALA A 73 10.08 -28.93 -32.66
CA ALA A 73 10.52 -27.57 -33.02
C ALA A 73 12.03 -27.28 -32.87
N ALA A 74 12.85 -28.09 -32.19
CA ALA A 74 14.31 -27.86 -32.17
C ALA A 74 15.11 -29.12 -31.81
N SER A 75 16.03 -29.49 -32.68
CA SER A 75 17.03 -30.53 -32.47
C SER A 75 18.21 -30.01 -31.64
N ALA A 76 18.40 -30.49 -30.40
CA ALA A 76 19.71 -30.81 -29.82
C ALA A 76 19.62 -31.34 -28.37
N SER A 77 20.23 -32.51 -28.17
CA SER A 77 20.90 -32.99 -26.93
C SER A 77 20.18 -32.85 -25.58
N VAL A 78 19.40 -33.88 -25.21
CA VAL A 78 19.19 -34.27 -23.80
C VAL A 78 19.26 -35.80 -23.75
N THR A 79 19.96 -36.34 -22.75
CA THR A 79 20.06 -37.77 -22.43
C THR A 79 18.71 -38.48 -22.56
N THR A 80 18.55 -39.30 -23.60
CA THR A 80 17.33 -40.05 -23.89
C THR A 80 17.20 -41.22 -22.91
N ILE A 81 16.51 -41.01 -21.80
CA ILE A 81 15.97 -42.14 -21.01
C ILE A 81 14.85 -42.75 -21.84
N ASN A 82 15.07 -43.95 -22.39
CA ASN A 82 14.07 -44.66 -23.17
C ASN A 82 12.98 -45.22 -22.21
N LEU A 83 12.02 -44.37 -21.85
CA LEU A 83 10.95 -44.66 -20.88
C LEU A 83 9.85 -45.58 -21.45
N GLY A 84 9.88 -45.92 -22.73
CA GLY A 84 8.75 -46.59 -23.40
C GLY A 84 7.52 -45.69 -23.49
N ALA A 85 6.32 -46.27 -23.65
CA ALA A 85 5.08 -45.50 -23.72
C ALA A 85 4.76 -44.84 -22.36
N THR A 86 5.00 -43.53 -22.25
CA THR A 86 4.77 -42.74 -21.02
C THR A 86 3.35 -42.89 -20.47
N LYS A 87 2.36 -43.12 -21.36
CA LYS A 87 0.97 -43.44 -21.03
C LYS A 87 0.83 -44.72 -20.18
N ASN A 88 1.55 -45.79 -20.51
CA ASN A 88 1.47 -47.06 -19.78
C ASN A 88 2.07 -46.91 -18.38
N LEU A 89 3.18 -46.19 -18.25
CA LEU A 89 3.79 -45.89 -16.95
C LEU A 89 2.87 -45.05 -16.07
N ARG A 90 2.19 -44.03 -16.64
CA ARG A 90 1.17 -43.27 -15.89
C ARG A 90 0.02 -44.16 -15.42
N GLN A 91 -0.47 -45.04 -16.29
CA GLN A 91 -1.53 -45.97 -15.93
C GLN A 91 -1.10 -46.88 -14.77
N GLN A 92 0.12 -47.44 -14.81
CA GLN A 92 0.66 -48.25 -13.71
C GLN A 92 0.80 -47.47 -12.40
N ILE A 93 1.23 -46.20 -12.47
CA ILE A 93 1.27 -45.33 -11.28
C ILE A 93 -0.14 -45.16 -10.70
N LEU A 94 -1.14 -44.93 -11.54
CA LEU A 94 -2.54 -44.75 -11.09
C LEU A 94 -3.14 -46.05 -10.55
N GLU A 95 -2.83 -47.20 -11.15
CA GLU A 95 -3.21 -48.53 -10.65
C GLU A 95 -2.59 -48.86 -9.30
N LEU A 96 -1.36 -48.38 -9.05
CA LEU A 96 -0.72 -48.48 -7.75
C LEU A 96 -1.39 -47.58 -6.71
N LEU A 97 -1.62 -46.30 -7.04
CA LEU A 97 -2.07 -45.30 -6.08
C LEU A 97 -3.57 -45.36 -5.79
N GLY A 98 -4.39 -45.77 -6.76
CA GLY A 98 -5.85 -45.85 -6.63
C GLY A 98 -6.31 -46.66 -5.41
N PRO A 99 -5.90 -47.94 -5.27
CA PRO A 99 -6.28 -48.77 -4.13
C PRO A 99 -5.77 -48.23 -2.78
N ILE A 100 -4.56 -47.63 -2.75
CA ILE A 100 -4.02 -46.99 -1.54
C ILE A 100 -4.90 -45.82 -1.11
N SER A 101 -5.26 -44.95 -2.06
CA SER A 101 -6.11 -43.79 -1.80
C SER A 101 -7.52 -44.19 -1.34
N MET A 102 -8.04 -45.33 -1.83
CA MET A 102 -9.34 -45.86 -1.46
C MET A 102 -9.35 -46.43 -0.02
N ASN A 103 -8.36 -47.27 0.31
CA ASN A 103 -8.34 -48.01 1.58
C ASN A 103 -7.64 -47.26 2.71
N HIS A 104 -6.76 -46.29 2.38
CA HIS A 104 -5.95 -45.54 3.33
C HIS A 104 -5.87 -44.05 2.98
N GLY A 105 -6.98 -43.48 2.51
CA GLY A 105 -7.05 -42.09 2.02
C GLY A 105 -6.40 -41.07 2.95
N VAL A 106 -6.63 -41.17 4.26
CA VAL A 106 -6.05 -40.23 5.26
C VAL A 106 -4.52 -40.29 5.25
N HIS A 107 -3.93 -41.50 5.26
CA HIS A 107 -2.47 -41.66 5.21
C HIS A 107 -1.91 -41.25 3.84
N PHE A 108 -2.63 -41.52 2.75
CA PHE A 108 -2.27 -41.11 1.40
C PHE A 108 -2.21 -39.57 1.28
N MET A 109 -3.25 -38.88 1.71
CA MET A 109 -3.31 -37.41 1.65
C MET A 109 -2.30 -36.75 2.59
N ALA A 110 -2.08 -37.32 3.77
CA ALA A 110 -1.01 -36.89 4.67
C ALA A 110 0.39 -37.09 4.05
N ALA A 111 0.62 -38.18 3.31
CA ALA A 111 1.84 -38.37 2.54
C ALA A 111 1.98 -37.34 1.40
N ILE A 112 0.88 -36.99 0.70
CA ILE A 112 0.88 -35.89 -0.29
C ILE A 112 1.24 -34.55 0.37
N ALA A 113 0.66 -34.22 1.52
CA ALA A 113 0.97 -33.00 2.26
C ALA A 113 2.44 -32.95 2.72
N PHE A 114 3.01 -34.10 3.09
CA PHE A 114 4.44 -34.19 3.39
C PHE A 114 5.31 -33.88 2.15
N VAL A 115 5.03 -34.54 1.03
CA VAL A 115 5.77 -34.34 -0.23
C VAL A 115 5.58 -32.92 -0.77
N TRP A 116 4.40 -32.33 -0.57
CA TRP A 116 4.12 -30.93 -0.90
C TRP A 116 5.10 -29.98 -0.23
N ASN A 117 5.42 -30.22 1.03
CA ASN A 117 6.41 -29.43 1.76
C ASN A 117 7.83 -29.64 1.22
N GLU A 118 8.19 -30.87 0.85
CA GLU A 118 9.52 -31.17 0.27
C GLU A 118 9.74 -30.52 -1.11
N ARG A 119 8.67 -30.31 -1.89
CA ARG A 119 8.72 -29.73 -3.24
C ARG A 119 8.58 -28.20 -3.28
N ARG A 120 8.60 -27.55 -2.11
CA ARG A 120 8.61 -26.09 -2.03
C ARG A 120 9.96 -25.58 -2.53
N GLN A 121 9.97 -24.76 -3.58
CA GLN A 121 11.20 -24.12 -4.05
C GLN A 121 11.49 -22.85 -3.24
N ASN A 122 12.65 -22.78 -2.57
CA ASN A 122 13.14 -21.60 -1.82
C ASN A 122 13.76 -20.52 -2.72
N LYS A 123 13.27 -20.35 -3.95
CA LYS A 123 13.80 -19.33 -4.87
C LYS A 123 12.78 -18.20 -5.01
N ASN A 124 13.01 -17.13 -4.25
CA ASN A 124 12.28 -15.87 -4.30
C ASN A 124 12.32 -15.24 -5.69
N PRO A 125 11.16 -14.83 -6.20
CA PRO A 125 11.03 -13.48 -6.68
C PRO A 125 9.79 -12.83 -6.05
N SER A 126 10.01 -11.86 -5.16
CA SER A 126 9.04 -10.86 -4.69
C SER A 126 7.61 -11.35 -4.47
N ARG A 127 7.32 -11.99 -3.33
CA ARG A 127 5.95 -12.45 -3.02
C ARG A 127 5.34 -11.67 -1.86
N THR A 128 4.68 -10.58 -2.22
CA THR A 128 3.85 -9.71 -1.37
C THR A 128 2.54 -10.35 -0.87
N LYS A 129 2.32 -11.66 -1.06
CA LYS A 129 1.04 -12.32 -0.76
C LYS A 129 1.11 -13.17 0.52
N VAL A 130 0.13 -13.01 1.40
CA VAL A 130 0.00 -13.75 2.67
C VAL A 130 -0.15 -15.27 2.45
N ILE A 131 -0.90 -15.66 1.42
CA ILE A 131 -1.05 -17.07 1.02
C ILE A 131 -0.01 -17.38 -0.08
N PRO A 132 0.97 -18.27 0.18
CA PRO A 132 2.00 -18.60 -0.80
C PRO A 132 1.42 -19.25 -2.05
N ALA A 133 1.89 -18.82 -3.23
CA ALA A 133 1.57 -19.50 -4.48
C ALA A 133 2.34 -20.83 -4.61
N ALA A 134 1.66 -21.88 -5.05
CA ALA A 134 2.29 -23.18 -5.27
C ALA A 134 3.34 -23.15 -6.39
N SER A 135 4.47 -23.85 -6.21
CA SER A 135 5.47 -24.09 -7.26
C SER A 135 4.95 -25.04 -8.35
N GLU A 136 5.56 -25.05 -9.53
CA GLU A 136 5.18 -26.01 -10.58
C GLU A 136 5.27 -27.47 -10.09
N GLU A 137 6.31 -27.81 -9.32
CA GLU A 137 6.47 -29.14 -8.74
C GLU A 137 5.38 -29.52 -7.73
N GLN A 138 4.90 -28.54 -6.96
CA GLN A 138 3.76 -28.71 -6.05
C GLN A 138 2.46 -28.92 -6.84
N LEU A 139 2.27 -28.20 -7.95
CA LEU A 139 1.09 -28.33 -8.80
C LEU A 139 0.97 -29.69 -9.49
N LEU A 140 2.10 -30.35 -9.77
CA LEU A 140 2.09 -31.73 -10.29
C LEU A 140 1.47 -32.72 -9.30
N LEU A 141 1.55 -32.45 -7.98
CA LEU A 141 0.85 -33.26 -6.97
C LEU A 141 -0.67 -33.12 -7.09
N VAL A 142 -1.15 -31.90 -7.35
CA VAL A 142 -2.59 -31.64 -7.59
C VAL A 142 -3.05 -32.38 -8.84
N GLU A 143 -2.26 -32.35 -9.92
CA GLU A 143 -2.56 -33.08 -11.16
C GLU A 143 -2.61 -34.60 -10.92
N LEU A 144 -1.65 -35.15 -10.17
CA LEU A 144 -1.62 -36.58 -9.83
C LEU A 144 -2.88 -37.00 -9.08
N VAL A 145 -3.23 -36.30 -7.99
CA VAL A 145 -4.41 -36.65 -7.17
C VAL A 145 -5.69 -36.57 -7.99
N ARG A 146 -5.82 -35.57 -8.87
CA ARG A 146 -6.97 -35.46 -9.78
C ARG A 146 -7.04 -36.56 -10.84
N SER A 147 -5.92 -37.18 -11.17
CA SER A 147 -5.85 -38.27 -12.15
C SER A 147 -6.26 -39.62 -11.55
N ILE A 148 -6.33 -39.73 -10.22
CA ILE A 148 -6.78 -40.94 -9.53
C ILE A 148 -8.31 -40.97 -9.55
N SER A 149 -8.89 -41.97 -10.23
CA SER A 149 -10.33 -42.07 -10.48
C SER A 149 -11.20 -42.14 -9.22
N VAL A 150 -10.68 -42.71 -8.12
CA VAL A 150 -11.36 -42.82 -6.83
C VAL A 150 -11.34 -41.49 -6.06
N MET A 151 -10.35 -40.62 -6.32
CA MET A 151 -10.16 -39.33 -5.62
C MET A 151 -10.95 -38.21 -6.31
N ARG A 152 -12.28 -38.40 -6.38
CA ARG A 152 -13.20 -37.34 -6.83
C ARG A 152 -13.17 -36.16 -5.85
N ALA A 153 -13.66 -34.99 -6.28
CA ALA A 153 -13.65 -33.76 -5.49
C ALA A 153 -14.21 -33.97 -4.07
N GLU A 154 -15.38 -34.59 -3.95
CA GLU A 154 -16.01 -34.89 -2.67
C GLU A 154 -15.12 -35.78 -1.76
N THR A 155 -14.56 -36.87 -2.31
CA THR A 155 -13.68 -37.78 -1.58
C THR A 155 -12.42 -37.08 -1.10
N VAL A 156 -11.83 -36.21 -1.93
CA VAL A 156 -10.67 -35.39 -1.55
C VAL A 156 -11.03 -34.46 -0.39
N ILE A 157 -12.15 -33.74 -0.48
CA ILE A 157 -12.61 -32.81 0.57
C ILE A 157 -12.84 -33.55 1.90
N GLN A 158 -13.55 -34.67 1.88
CA GLN A 158 -13.81 -35.47 3.07
C GLN A 158 -12.51 -36.02 3.68
N THR A 159 -11.59 -36.49 2.85
CA THR A 159 -10.31 -37.02 3.31
C THR A 159 -9.43 -35.93 3.91
N VAL A 160 -9.38 -34.74 3.30
CA VAL A 160 -8.68 -33.57 3.85
C VAL A 160 -9.25 -33.22 5.23
N LYS A 161 -10.58 -33.18 5.38
CA LYS A 161 -11.22 -32.93 6.68
C LYS A 161 -10.76 -33.93 7.74
N GLU A 162 -10.72 -35.23 7.43
CA GLU A 162 -10.25 -36.25 8.38
C GLU A 162 -8.75 -36.10 8.72
N VAL A 163 -7.91 -35.73 7.74
CA VAL A 163 -6.49 -35.41 7.99
C VAL A 163 -6.34 -34.21 8.94
N LEU A 164 -7.15 -33.17 8.79
CA LEU A 164 -7.12 -32.00 9.68
C LEU A 164 -7.62 -32.32 11.08
N LYS A 165 -8.59 -33.22 11.20
CA LYS A 165 -9.15 -33.62 12.49
C LYS A 165 -8.21 -34.54 13.28
N GLN A 166 -7.58 -35.48 12.58
CA GLN A 166 -6.66 -36.46 13.17
C GLN A 166 -5.46 -36.70 12.24
N PRO A 167 -4.45 -35.81 12.26
CA PRO A 167 -3.28 -35.95 11.39
C PRO A 167 -2.52 -37.24 11.71
N PRO A 168 -2.26 -38.12 10.72
CA PRO A 168 -1.48 -39.33 10.94
C PRO A 168 -0.06 -39.00 11.38
N ALA A 169 0.51 -39.83 12.26
CA ALA A 169 1.90 -39.69 12.69
C ALA A 169 2.87 -40.11 11.57
N ILE A 170 3.12 -39.21 10.64
CA ILE A 170 4.07 -39.38 9.53
C ILE A 170 5.38 -38.70 9.89
N ALA A 171 6.51 -39.38 9.64
CA ALA A 171 7.86 -38.82 9.80
C ALA A 171 8.10 -38.18 11.19
N LYS A 172 8.00 -39.01 12.25
CA LYS A 172 8.17 -38.62 13.66
C LYS A 172 9.44 -37.79 13.95
N ASP A 173 10.44 -37.86 13.08
CA ASP A 173 11.72 -37.15 13.23
C ASP A 173 11.67 -35.68 12.77
N LYS A 174 10.71 -35.27 11.93
CA LYS A 174 10.53 -33.86 11.52
C LYS A 174 9.64 -33.13 12.53
N LYS A 175 10.21 -32.77 13.68
CA LYS A 175 9.53 -32.06 14.80
C LYS A 175 8.88 -30.71 14.43
N HIS A 176 9.12 -30.21 13.22
CA HIS A 176 8.76 -28.88 12.78
C HIS A 176 7.97 -28.91 11.45
N LEU A 177 7.04 -29.85 11.29
CA LEU A 177 6.13 -29.88 10.14
C LEU A 177 4.69 -29.72 10.63
N SER A 178 4.04 -28.61 10.30
CA SER A 178 2.59 -28.50 10.46
C SER A 178 1.92 -29.17 9.26
N LEU A 179 1.61 -30.46 9.43
CA LEU A 179 0.96 -31.25 8.38
C LEU A 179 -0.38 -30.64 7.95
N GLU A 180 -1.12 -30.06 8.88
CA GLU A 180 -2.40 -29.39 8.62
C GLU A 180 -2.22 -28.20 7.68
N VAL A 181 -1.20 -27.36 7.90
CA VAL A 181 -0.90 -26.21 7.03
C VAL A 181 -0.49 -26.70 5.64
N CYS A 182 0.39 -27.69 5.53
CA CYS A 182 0.78 -28.26 4.23
C CYS A 182 -0.40 -28.88 3.50
N MET A 183 -1.29 -29.56 4.25
CA MET A 183 -2.49 -30.16 3.68
C MET A 183 -3.44 -29.08 3.14
N LEU A 184 -3.62 -27.99 3.88
CA LEU A 184 -4.44 -26.85 3.46
C LEU A 184 -3.83 -26.08 2.27
N GLN A 185 -2.51 -25.97 2.17
CA GLN A 185 -1.83 -25.39 1.00
C GLN A 185 -2.11 -26.20 -0.27
N PHE A 186 -1.93 -27.52 -0.19
CA PHE A 186 -2.31 -28.42 -1.27
C PHE A 186 -3.80 -28.28 -1.60
N PHE A 187 -4.66 -28.27 -0.58
CA PHE A 187 -6.11 -28.23 -0.77
C PHE A 187 -6.56 -26.92 -1.41
N TYR A 188 -5.98 -25.78 -1.01
CA TYR A 188 -6.20 -24.50 -1.66
C TYR A 188 -5.83 -24.54 -3.15
N ALA A 189 -4.64 -25.04 -3.49
CA ALA A 189 -4.20 -25.18 -4.87
C ALA A 189 -5.02 -26.20 -5.68
N TYR A 190 -5.57 -27.21 -5.01
CA TYR A 190 -6.52 -28.17 -5.56
C TYR A 190 -7.83 -27.46 -5.92
N ILE A 191 -8.47 -26.77 -4.99
CA ILE A 191 -9.72 -26.01 -5.19
C ILE A 191 -9.59 -25.00 -6.34
N GLN A 192 -8.47 -24.26 -6.41
CA GLN A 192 -8.19 -23.33 -7.52
C GLN A 192 -8.33 -23.97 -8.91
N ARG A 193 -8.02 -25.27 -9.04
CA ARG A 193 -8.02 -25.97 -10.33
C ARG A 193 -9.30 -26.73 -10.60
N ILE A 194 -10.11 -27.07 -9.59
CA ILE A 194 -11.32 -27.88 -9.79
C ILE A 194 -12.34 -27.12 -10.67
N PRO A 195 -13.02 -27.80 -11.62
CA PRO A 195 -14.15 -27.23 -12.35
C PRO A 195 -15.33 -26.86 -11.44
N VAL A 196 -16.02 -25.76 -11.74
CA VAL A 196 -17.14 -25.26 -10.91
C VAL A 196 -18.24 -26.32 -10.65
N PRO A 197 -18.68 -27.15 -11.62
CA PRO A 197 -19.72 -28.16 -11.36
C PRO A 197 -19.35 -29.12 -10.24
N ASN A 198 -18.11 -29.62 -10.24
CA ASN A 198 -17.62 -30.54 -9.22
C ASN A 198 -17.57 -29.89 -7.83
N LEU A 199 -17.35 -28.57 -7.74
CA LEU A 199 -17.39 -27.84 -6.47
C LEU A 199 -18.83 -27.68 -5.96
N VAL A 200 -19.78 -27.41 -6.85
CA VAL A 200 -21.21 -27.34 -6.53
C VAL A 200 -21.71 -28.70 -6.03
N ASP A 201 -21.40 -29.78 -6.75
CA ASP A 201 -21.76 -31.15 -6.35
C ASP A 201 -21.17 -31.53 -4.99
N SER A 202 -19.99 -31.01 -4.66
CA SER A 202 -19.30 -31.29 -3.40
C SER A 202 -19.54 -30.25 -2.31
N TRP A 203 -20.47 -29.31 -2.50
CA TRP A 203 -20.69 -28.17 -1.60
C TRP A 203 -20.96 -28.59 -0.16
N THR A 204 -21.83 -29.60 0.06
CA THR A 204 -22.16 -30.07 1.42
C THR A 204 -20.91 -30.54 2.16
N SER A 205 -20.03 -31.29 1.49
CA SER A 205 -18.76 -31.76 2.07
C SER A 205 -17.79 -30.60 2.34
N LEU A 206 -17.72 -29.61 1.44
CA LEU A 206 -16.90 -28.41 1.63
C LEU A 206 -17.39 -27.56 2.80
N LEU A 207 -18.70 -27.35 2.90
CA LEU A 207 -19.34 -26.58 3.96
C LEU A 207 -19.06 -27.17 5.35
N VAL A 208 -19.11 -28.51 5.48
CA VAL A 208 -18.77 -29.20 6.74
C VAL A 208 -17.31 -28.97 7.10
N LEU A 209 -16.38 -29.11 6.14
CA LEU A 209 -14.96 -28.83 6.37
C LEU A 209 -14.74 -27.39 6.84
N LEU A 210 -15.37 -26.40 6.18
CA LEU A 210 -15.26 -24.99 6.56
C LEU A 210 -15.82 -24.72 7.96
N LYS A 211 -16.96 -25.33 8.33
CA LYS A 211 -17.54 -25.21 9.67
C LYS A 211 -16.66 -25.84 10.75
N ASP A 212 -16.16 -27.05 10.51
CA ASP A 212 -15.30 -27.77 11.44
C ASP A 212 -13.95 -27.07 11.64
N SER A 213 -13.42 -26.41 10.59
CA SER A 213 -12.13 -25.71 10.64
C SER A 213 -12.05 -24.59 11.68
N ILE A 214 -13.20 -24.04 12.10
CA ILE A 214 -13.29 -23.02 13.17
C ILE A 214 -13.11 -23.66 14.56
N GLN A 215 -13.52 -24.92 14.72
CA GLN A 215 -13.42 -25.67 15.97
C GLN A 215 -12.09 -26.41 16.10
N LEU A 216 -11.48 -26.74 14.96
CA LEU A 216 -10.10 -27.21 14.90
C LEU A 216 -9.21 -26.02 15.27
N SER A 217 -8.42 -26.14 16.34
CA SER A 217 -7.48 -25.10 16.78
C SER A 217 -6.28 -24.97 15.82
N LEU A 218 -6.57 -24.69 14.55
CA LEU A 218 -5.59 -24.60 13.48
C LEU A 218 -4.61 -23.44 13.76
N PRO A 219 -3.32 -23.62 13.43
CA PRO A 219 -2.37 -22.51 13.40
C PRO A 219 -2.87 -21.37 12.52
N ALA A 220 -2.46 -20.13 12.80
CA ALA A 220 -2.89 -18.95 12.05
C ALA A 220 -2.72 -19.09 10.51
N PRO A 221 -1.60 -19.62 9.97
CA PRO A 221 -1.48 -19.89 8.53
C PRO A 221 -2.54 -20.86 7.99
N GLY A 222 -2.98 -21.83 8.80
CA GLY A 222 -4.08 -22.72 8.45
C GLY A 222 -5.41 -21.98 8.33
N GLN A 223 -5.71 -21.07 9.27
CA GLN A 223 -6.91 -20.22 9.19
C GLN A 223 -6.89 -19.29 7.97
N PHE A 224 -5.71 -18.74 7.62
CA PHE A 224 -5.55 -17.94 6.39
C PHE A 224 -5.87 -18.76 5.13
N LEU A 225 -5.41 -20.01 5.07
CA LEU A 225 -5.71 -20.92 3.96
C LEU A 225 -7.19 -21.29 3.89
N ILE A 226 -7.87 -21.44 5.03
CA ILE A 226 -9.33 -21.65 5.06
C ILE A 226 -10.08 -20.45 4.46
N LEU A 227 -9.70 -19.22 4.84
CA LEU A 227 -10.27 -18.02 4.19
C LEU A 227 -9.92 -17.98 2.70
N GLY A 228 -8.71 -18.38 2.32
CA GLY A 228 -8.32 -18.53 0.92
C GLY A 228 -9.21 -19.51 0.14
N VAL A 229 -9.47 -20.69 0.70
CA VAL A 229 -10.36 -21.70 0.10
C VAL A 229 -11.79 -21.16 -0.06
N LEU A 230 -12.33 -20.53 0.99
CA LEU A 230 -13.65 -19.90 0.93
C LEU A 230 -13.71 -18.82 -0.16
N ASN A 231 -12.70 -17.94 -0.21
CA ASN A 231 -12.62 -16.88 -1.20
C ASN A 231 -12.52 -17.45 -2.64
N GLU A 232 -11.71 -18.48 -2.84
CA GLU A 232 -11.58 -19.13 -4.15
C GLU A 232 -12.91 -19.78 -4.60
N PHE A 233 -13.62 -20.42 -3.68
CA PHE A 233 -14.96 -20.94 -3.96
C PHE A 233 -15.91 -19.83 -4.41
N ILE A 234 -15.94 -18.69 -3.70
CA ILE A 234 -16.81 -17.55 -4.04
C ILE A 234 -16.41 -16.89 -5.37
N MET A 235 -15.11 -16.70 -5.62
CA MET A 235 -14.61 -16.07 -6.84
C MET A 235 -14.87 -16.90 -8.10
N LYS A 236 -15.03 -18.22 -7.96
CA LYS A 236 -15.50 -19.11 -9.05
C LYS A 236 -17.00 -18.97 -9.36
N ASN A 237 -17.73 -18.16 -8.59
CA ASN A 237 -19.15 -17.84 -8.75
C ASN A 237 -20.06 -19.09 -8.93
N PRO A 238 -20.09 -20.01 -7.95
CA PRO A 238 -20.90 -21.22 -8.00
C PRO A 238 -22.40 -20.90 -7.85
N SER A 239 -23.23 -21.54 -8.67
CA SER A 239 -24.69 -21.40 -8.58
C SER A 239 -25.24 -22.28 -7.45
N LEU A 240 -25.47 -21.68 -6.28
CA LEU A 240 -26.16 -22.34 -5.16
C LEU A 240 -27.67 -22.14 -5.32
N GLU A 241 -28.38 -23.14 -5.87
CA GLU A 241 -29.83 -23.05 -6.14
C GLU A 241 -30.68 -22.95 -4.86
N ASN A 242 -30.15 -23.42 -3.73
CA ASN A 242 -30.85 -23.54 -2.47
C ASN A 242 -30.59 -22.36 -1.54
N LYS A 243 -31.66 -21.67 -1.11
CA LYS A 243 -31.58 -20.55 -0.14
C LYS A 243 -30.96 -20.94 1.19
N LYS A 244 -31.06 -22.21 1.61
CA LYS A 244 -30.39 -22.71 2.82
C LYS A 244 -28.86 -22.66 2.65
N ASP A 245 -28.36 -23.13 1.52
CA ASP A 245 -26.93 -23.19 1.23
C ASP A 245 -26.31 -21.78 1.17
N GLN A 246 -27.06 -20.81 0.65
CA GLN A 246 -26.69 -19.40 0.69
C GLN A 246 -26.58 -18.85 2.13
N ARG A 247 -27.54 -19.18 3.02
CA ARG A 247 -27.46 -18.77 4.44
C ARG A 247 -26.32 -19.45 5.18
N ASP A 248 -26.08 -20.73 4.89
CA ASP A 248 -24.96 -21.48 5.43
C ASP A 248 -23.60 -20.91 4.98
N LEU A 249 -23.51 -20.47 3.71
CA LEU A 249 -22.34 -19.74 3.18
C LEU A 249 -22.13 -18.41 3.91
N GLN A 250 -23.19 -17.65 4.17
CA GLN A 250 -23.11 -16.40 4.94
C GLN A 250 -22.63 -16.64 6.39
N ASP A 251 -23.19 -17.64 7.08
CA ASP A 251 -22.81 -18.00 8.46
C ASP A 251 -21.34 -18.42 8.55
N VAL A 252 -20.88 -19.31 7.65
CA VAL A 252 -19.49 -19.77 7.67
C VAL A 252 -18.52 -18.65 7.28
N THR A 253 -18.90 -17.77 6.34
CA THR A 253 -18.14 -16.58 5.97
C THR A 253 -17.95 -15.66 7.17
N HIS A 254 -19.02 -15.38 7.90
CA HIS A 254 -18.98 -14.55 9.10
C HIS A 254 -18.00 -15.12 10.12
N LYS A 255 -18.10 -16.42 10.45
CA LYS A 255 -17.27 -17.06 11.48
C LYS A 255 -15.79 -17.15 11.08
N ILE A 256 -15.49 -17.44 9.81
CA ILE A 256 -14.10 -17.49 9.33
C ILE A 256 -13.48 -16.09 9.37
N VAL A 257 -14.18 -15.06 8.89
CA VAL A 257 -13.69 -13.68 8.95
C VAL A 257 -13.49 -13.22 10.39
N ASP A 258 -14.40 -13.57 11.31
CA ASP A 258 -14.29 -13.24 12.73
C ASP A 258 -13.05 -13.90 13.38
N ALA A 259 -12.75 -15.15 13.04
CA ALA A 259 -11.54 -15.83 13.49
C ALA A 259 -10.25 -15.13 12.98
N ILE A 260 -10.21 -14.69 11.72
CA ILE A 260 -9.09 -13.89 11.20
C ILE A 260 -9.01 -12.52 11.90
N GLY A 261 -10.16 -11.89 12.17
CA GLY A 261 -10.24 -10.66 12.95
C GLY A 261 -9.65 -10.81 14.36
N ALA A 262 -9.90 -11.94 15.03
CA ALA A 262 -9.33 -12.24 16.33
C ALA A 262 -7.79 -12.40 16.28
N ILE A 263 -7.24 -13.00 15.21
CA ILE A 263 -5.78 -13.03 14.99
C ILE A 263 -5.24 -11.62 14.79
N ALA A 264 -5.91 -10.79 13.98
CA ALA A 264 -5.55 -9.38 13.80
C ALA A 264 -5.53 -8.63 15.14
N GLY A 265 -6.53 -8.83 16.01
CA GLY A 265 -6.61 -8.22 17.33
C GLY A 265 -5.65 -8.79 18.39
N SER A 266 -4.91 -9.85 18.11
CA SER A 266 -4.07 -10.52 19.12
C SER A 266 -2.84 -9.71 19.58
N SER A 267 -2.43 -8.71 18.80
CA SER A 267 -1.39 -7.74 19.20
C SER A 267 -1.96 -6.50 19.89
N LEU A 268 -3.23 -6.54 20.30
CA LEU A 268 -3.88 -5.49 21.08
C LEU A 268 -4.07 -5.92 22.54
N GLU A 269 -4.07 -4.95 23.44
CA GLU A 269 -4.35 -5.14 24.86
C GLU A 269 -5.43 -4.16 25.36
N GLN A 270 -6.12 -4.54 26.43
CA GLN A 270 -7.15 -3.69 27.04
C GLN A 270 -6.48 -2.63 27.92
N THR A 271 -6.82 -1.36 27.68
CA THR A 271 -6.26 -0.21 28.40
C THR A 271 -6.55 -0.22 29.90
N THR A 272 -7.77 -0.59 30.30
CA THR A 272 -8.19 -0.73 31.71
C THR A 272 -9.40 -1.66 31.84
N TRP A 273 -9.62 -2.24 33.01
CA TRP A 273 -10.81 -3.08 33.27
C TRP A 273 -12.16 -2.31 33.16
N LEU A 274 -12.13 -0.99 33.34
CA LEU A 274 -13.31 -0.10 33.24
C LEU A 274 -13.58 0.41 31.82
N ARG A 275 -12.54 0.55 30.98
CA ARG A 275 -12.68 0.93 29.56
C ARG A 275 -12.19 -0.21 28.68
N ARG A 276 -13.11 -0.92 28.02
CA ARG A 276 -12.84 -1.96 27.01
C ARG A 276 -12.21 -1.41 25.71
N ASN A 277 -11.43 -0.33 25.78
CA ASN A 277 -10.70 0.19 24.65
C ASN A 277 -9.44 -0.65 24.46
N LEU A 278 -9.12 -0.94 23.20
CA LEU A 278 -7.93 -1.67 22.78
C LEU A 278 -6.83 -0.69 22.40
N GLU A 279 -5.58 -1.03 22.74
CA GLU A 279 -4.36 -0.33 22.35
C GLU A 279 -3.31 -1.32 21.83
N VAL A 280 -2.39 -0.84 21.01
CA VAL A 280 -1.31 -1.66 20.43
C VAL A 280 -0.29 -2.00 21.50
N LYS A 281 0.01 -3.29 21.68
CA LYS A 281 1.01 -3.76 22.64
C LYS A 281 2.39 -3.17 22.33
N PRO A 282 3.07 -2.50 23.28
CA PRO A 282 4.43 -2.02 23.10
C PRO A 282 5.39 -3.21 22.99
N SER A 283 5.72 -3.61 21.77
CA SER A 283 6.50 -4.82 21.50
C SER A 283 7.88 -4.46 20.93
N PRO A 284 8.99 -4.73 21.63
CA PRO A 284 10.33 -4.45 21.12
C PRO A 284 10.82 -5.40 20.01
N LYS A 285 9.94 -6.24 19.44
CA LYS A 285 10.31 -7.37 18.54
C LYS A 285 9.49 -7.49 17.25
N ILE A 286 8.90 -6.40 16.76
CA ILE A 286 8.44 -6.33 15.36
C ILE A 286 9.35 -5.35 14.62
N MET A 287 10.65 -5.68 14.54
CA MET A 287 11.53 -5.09 13.53
C MET A 287 11.25 -5.82 12.22
N VAL A 288 10.10 -5.55 11.63
CA VAL A 288 9.88 -5.84 10.21
C VAL A 288 10.35 -4.59 9.49
N ASP A 289 11.63 -4.56 9.15
CA ASP A 289 12.18 -3.49 8.33
C ASP A 289 11.35 -3.43 7.04
N GLY A 290 10.70 -2.29 6.80
CA GLY A 290 9.67 -2.13 5.76
C GLY A 290 10.16 -2.31 4.33
N THR A 291 11.46 -2.55 4.15
CA THR A 291 12.10 -2.89 2.87
C THR A 291 12.32 -4.39 2.69
N ASN A 292 12.25 -5.19 3.76
CA ASN A 292 12.51 -6.62 3.79
C ASN A 292 11.32 -7.41 4.38
N LEU A 293 10.10 -7.11 3.91
CA LEU A 293 8.94 -8.01 4.13
C LEU A 293 9.19 -9.42 3.55
N GLU A 294 10.25 -9.63 2.76
CA GLU A 294 10.47 -10.83 1.98
C GLU A 294 11.30 -11.91 2.71
N SER A 295 12.26 -11.55 3.57
CA SER A 295 13.11 -12.53 4.27
C SER A 295 12.48 -13.08 5.55
N ASP A 296 11.85 -12.21 6.34
CA ASP A 296 11.33 -12.59 7.66
C ASP A 296 10.00 -13.35 7.57
N VAL A 297 9.27 -13.16 6.48
CA VAL A 297 8.04 -13.91 6.14
C VAL A 297 8.38 -15.34 5.75
N GLU A 298 9.55 -15.60 5.16
CA GLU A 298 9.97 -16.95 4.76
C GLU A 298 10.43 -17.78 5.97
N ASP A 299 11.14 -17.17 6.92
CA ASP A 299 11.56 -17.81 8.18
C ASP A 299 10.39 -18.04 9.15
N MET A 300 9.40 -17.14 9.20
CA MET A 300 8.27 -17.22 10.16
C MET A 300 7.03 -17.96 9.64
N LEU A 301 6.88 -18.13 8.31
CA LEU A 301 5.90 -19.04 7.69
C LEU A 301 6.50 -20.41 7.34
N SER A 302 7.77 -20.63 7.66
CA SER A 302 8.34 -21.97 7.65
C SER A 302 7.77 -22.75 8.85
N PRO A 303 7.26 -23.99 8.66
CA PRO A 303 6.89 -24.80 9.81
C PRO A 303 8.11 -25.22 10.65
N ALA A 304 9.33 -24.88 10.20
CA ALA A 304 10.63 -25.21 10.78
C ALA A 304 10.92 -24.53 12.13
N MET A 305 10.17 -23.49 12.53
CA MET A 305 10.42 -22.76 13.78
C MET A 305 9.34 -23.03 14.84
N GLU A 306 9.80 -23.34 16.06
CA GLU A 306 9.08 -23.70 17.30
C GLU A 306 7.56 -23.40 17.37
N THR A 307 6.73 -24.30 16.82
CA THR A 307 5.26 -24.18 16.82
C THR A 307 4.59 -24.37 18.18
N SER A 308 5.32 -24.72 19.24
CA SER A 308 4.73 -24.93 20.58
C SER A 308 4.57 -23.65 21.41
N ASN A 309 5.21 -22.52 21.03
CA ASN A 309 5.18 -21.27 21.82
C ASN A 309 4.99 -19.98 21.00
N ILE A 310 4.65 -20.04 19.70
CA ILE A 310 4.42 -18.81 18.91
C ILE A 310 3.08 -18.19 19.32
N THR A 311 3.16 -16.99 19.89
CA THR A 311 1.99 -16.19 20.24
C THR A 311 1.25 -15.76 18.95
N PRO A 312 -0.10 -15.84 18.91
CA PRO A 312 -0.88 -15.42 17.73
C PRO A 312 -0.55 -14.01 17.22
N SER A 313 -0.03 -13.13 18.08
CA SER A 313 0.40 -11.76 17.76
C SER A 313 1.39 -11.65 16.61
N VAL A 314 2.24 -12.66 16.38
CA VAL A 314 3.20 -12.64 15.26
C VAL A 314 2.49 -12.61 13.90
N TYR A 315 1.27 -13.13 13.82
CA TYR A 315 0.49 -13.21 12.59
C TYR A 315 -0.53 -12.07 12.43
N SER A 316 -0.59 -11.12 13.37
CA SER A 316 -1.55 -10.00 13.34
C SER A 316 -1.46 -9.17 12.05
N VAL A 317 -0.25 -8.80 11.62
CA VAL A 317 -0.03 -8.05 10.36
C VAL A 317 -0.49 -8.86 9.15
N HIS A 318 -0.16 -10.16 9.11
CA HIS A 318 -0.59 -11.06 8.02
C HIS A 318 -2.11 -11.17 7.93
N ALA A 319 -2.80 -11.27 9.07
CA ALA A 319 -4.25 -11.29 9.14
C ALA A 319 -4.85 -9.99 8.60
N LEU A 320 -4.31 -8.82 9.01
CA LEU A 320 -4.73 -7.51 8.51
C LEU A 320 -4.53 -7.38 6.99
N THR A 321 -3.37 -7.78 6.49
CA THR A 321 -3.06 -7.74 5.06
C THR A 321 -4.02 -8.63 4.27
N LEU A 322 -4.26 -9.86 4.73
CA LEU A 322 -5.19 -10.79 4.07
C LEU A 322 -6.62 -10.24 4.04
N LEU A 323 -7.11 -9.69 5.16
CA LEU A 323 -8.42 -9.03 5.20
C LEU A 323 -8.47 -7.85 4.22
N SER A 324 -7.40 -7.06 4.12
CA SER A 324 -7.35 -5.91 3.22
C SER A 324 -7.50 -6.27 1.74
N GLU A 325 -7.00 -7.45 1.36
CA GLU A 325 -7.07 -7.97 -0.02
C GLU A 325 -8.44 -8.57 -0.34
N VAL A 326 -9.06 -9.28 0.61
CA VAL A 326 -10.18 -10.19 0.32
C VAL A 326 -11.53 -9.67 0.83
N LEU A 327 -11.58 -9.02 2.01
CA LEU A 327 -12.80 -8.88 2.78
C LEU A 327 -13.93 -8.14 2.05
N ALA A 328 -13.63 -7.01 1.40
CA ALA A 328 -14.66 -6.19 0.77
C ALA A 328 -15.36 -6.92 -0.38
N HIS A 329 -14.59 -7.52 -1.29
CA HIS A 329 -15.10 -8.30 -2.42
C HIS A 329 -15.83 -9.57 -1.96
N LEU A 330 -15.28 -10.27 -0.96
CA LEU A 330 -15.89 -11.45 -0.36
C LEU A 330 -17.31 -11.15 0.14
N LEU A 331 -17.47 -10.05 0.89
CA LEU A 331 -18.76 -9.66 1.44
C LEU A 331 -19.74 -9.20 0.36
N ASP A 332 -19.29 -8.51 -0.68
CA ASP A 332 -20.15 -8.05 -1.77
C ASP A 332 -20.74 -9.21 -2.58
N MET A 333 -19.96 -10.28 -2.77
CA MET A 333 -20.38 -11.49 -3.49
C MET A 333 -21.26 -12.43 -2.65
N VAL A 334 -21.06 -12.48 -1.33
CA VAL A 334 -21.79 -13.39 -0.43
C VAL A 334 -23.15 -12.80 0.02
N PHE A 335 -23.22 -11.47 0.19
CA PHE A 335 -24.42 -10.80 0.68
C PHE A 335 -25.10 -10.00 -0.43
N TYR A 336 -26.26 -10.50 -0.89
CA TYR A 336 -27.09 -9.82 -1.87
C TYR A 336 -27.72 -8.55 -1.28
N SER A 337 -28.17 -7.64 -2.16
CA SER A 337 -28.56 -6.27 -1.83
C SER A 337 -29.53 -6.12 -0.66
N ASP A 338 -30.50 -7.02 -0.48
CA ASP A 338 -31.48 -7.00 0.60
C ASP A 338 -30.93 -7.51 1.95
N GLU A 339 -29.79 -8.19 1.94
CA GLU A 339 -29.15 -8.78 3.13
C GLU A 339 -27.86 -8.05 3.55
N LYS A 340 -27.40 -7.04 2.80
CA LYS A 340 -26.14 -6.30 3.07
C LYS A 340 -26.08 -5.65 4.46
N GLU A 341 -27.22 -5.35 5.08
CA GLU A 341 -27.25 -4.84 6.46
C GLU A 341 -26.74 -5.85 7.49
N ARG A 342 -26.84 -7.16 7.21
CA ARG A 342 -26.35 -8.23 8.10
C ARG A 342 -24.83 -8.25 8.25
N VAL A 343 -24.12 -7.57 7.35
CA VAL A 343 -22.66 -7.46 7.35
C VAL A 343 -22.17 -6.44 8.38
N ILE A 344 -23.01 -5.49 8.78
CA ILE A 344 -22.61 -4.38 9.66
C ILE A 344 -22.03 -4.85 11.01
N PRO A 345 -22.65 -5.80 11.75
CA PRO A 345 -22.09 -6.26 13.03
C PRO A 345 -20.68 -6.83 12.91
N LEU A 346 -20.43 -7.63 11.85
CA LEU A 346 -19.11 -8.17 11.55
C LEU A 346 -18.11 -7.05 11.28
N LEU A 347 -18.47 -6.09 10.43
CA LEU A 347 -17.57 -4.97 10.11
C LEU A 347 -17.32 -4.06 11.31
N VAL A 348 -18.30 -3.85 12.18
CA VAL A 348 -18.10 -3.11 13.44
C VAL A 348 -17.10 -3.85 14.33
N ASN A 349 -17.18 -5.18 14.41
CA ASN A 349 -16.19 -5.98 15.15
C ASN A 349 -14.79 -5.89 14.53
N ILE A 350 -14.68 -5.99 13.20
CA ILE A 350 -13.40 -5.80 12.51
C ILE A 350 -12.83 -4.39 12.76
N MET A 351 -13.66 -3.35 12.68
CA MET A 351 -13.23 -1.98 12.97
C MET A 351 -12.78 -1.81 14.42
N HIS A 352 -13.36 -2.54 15.37
CA HIS A 352 -12.91 -2.54 16.77
C HIS A 352 -11.44 -3.00 16.91
N TYR A 353 -10.99 -3.94 16.07
CA TYR A 353 -9.58 -4.35 16.00
C TYR A 353 -8.72 -3.39 15.15
N VAL A 354 -9.27 -2.80 14.09
CA VAL A 354 -8.52 -1.95 13.15
C VAL A 354 -8.21 -0.56 13.70
N VAL A 355 -9.17 0.10 14.35
CA VAL A 355 -9.02 1.50 14.81
C VAL A 355 -7.83 1.72 15.77
N PRO A 356 -7.55 0.85 16.75
CA PRO A 356 -6.37 0.99 17.61
C PRO A 356 -5.05 1.09 16.84
N TYR A 357 -4.89 0.29 15.79
CA TYR A 357 -3.71 0.37 14.92
C TYR A 357 -3.66 1.69 14.16
N LEU A 358 -4.80 2.20 13.69
CA LEU A 358 -4.88 3.49 12.98
C LEU A 358 -4.67 4.71 13.87
N ARG A 359 -4.84 4.58 15.19
CA ARG A 359 -4.52 5.64 16.17
C ARG A 359 -3.07 5.64 16.61
N ASN A 360 -2.35 4.54 16.40
CA ASN A 360 -0.97 4.40 16.85
C ASN A 360 0.00 4.70 15.71
N HIS A 361 0.72 5.82 15.83
CA HIS A 361 1.66 6.30 14.81
C HIS A 361 3.12 5.97 15.16
N SER A 362 3.40 4.85 15.85
CA SER A 362 4.75 4.42 16.25
C SER A 362 5.42 3.46 15.25
N ALA A 363 6.76 3.39 15.27
CA ALA A 363 7.53 2.82 14.14
C ALA A 363 7.26 1.32 13.99
N HIS A 364 7.21 0.63 15.12
CA HIS A 364 6.88 -0.79 15.19
C HIS A 364 5.47 -1.12 14.69
N ASN A 365 4.55 -0.14 14.73
CA ASN A 365 3.18 -0.30 14.26
C ASN A 365 3.01 -0.02 12.76
N ALA A 366 4.01 0.56 12.08
CA ALA A 366 3.91 0.96 10.68
C ALA A 366 3.39 -0.15 9.74
N PRO A 367 3.82 -1.43 9.84
CA PRO A 367 3.25 -2.52 9.02
C PRO A 367 1.75 -2.74 9.26
N SER A 368 1.32 -2.79 10.53
CA SER A 368 -0.10 -2.93 10.90
C SER A 368 -0.93 -1.73 10.45
N TYR A 369 -0.39 -0.52 10.63
CA TYR A 369 -1.03 0.72 10.17
C TYR A 369 -1.27 0.66 8.66
N ARG A 370 -0.25 0.31 7.85
CA ARG A 370 -0.37 0.19 6.39
C ARG A 370 -1.48 -0.79 5.98
N ALA A 371 -1.49 -1.99 6.56
CA ALA A 371 -2.52 -3.00 6.28
C ALA A 371 -3.93 -2.53 6.69
N CYS A 372 -4.06 -1.85 7.83
CA CYS A 372 -5.32 -1.29 8.32
C CYS A 372 -5.87 -0.18 7.42
N VAL A 373 -5.02 0.74 6.92
CA VAL A 373 -5.47 1.80 6.00
C VAL A 373 -5.88 1.19 4.66
N GLN A 374 -5.14 0.19 4.16
CA GLN A 374 -5.52 -0.53 2.95
C GLN A 374 -6.89 -1.24 3.11
N LEU A 375 -7.12 -1.89 4.25
CA LEU A 375 -8.40 -2.53 4.56
C LEU A 375 -9.54 -1.52 4.62
N LEU A 376 -9.37 -0.41 5.34
CA LEU A 376 -10.40 0.64 5.42
C LEU A 376 -10.66 1.26 4.05
N SER A 377 -9.62 1.47 3.24
CA SER A 377 -9.74 1.96 1.86
C SER A 377 -10.57 1.01 1.00
N SER A 378 -10.27 -0.29 1.04
CA SER A 378 -11.00 -1.35 0.33
C SER A 378 -12.48 -1.38 0.73
N LEU A 379 -12.78 -1.33 2.04
CA LEU A 379 -14.15 -1.29 2.56
C LEU A 379 -14.88 0.01 2.16
N SER A 380 -14.19 1.15 2.13
CA SER A 380 -14.80 2.46 1.92
C SER A 380 -15.45 2.63 0.54
N GLY A 381 -15.01 1.86 -0.47
CA GLY A 381 -15.60 1.86 -1.82
C GLY A 381 -16.99 1.25 -1.89
N TYR A 382 -17.46 0.60 -0.82
CA TYR A 382 -18.76 -0.08 -0.78
C TYR A 382 -19.73 0.66 0.15
N GLN A 383 -20.78 1.27 -0.41
CA GLN A 383 -21.68 2.14 0.35
C GLN A 383 -22.35 1.46 1.55
N TYR A 384 -22.66 0.16 1.46
CA TYR A 384 -23.29 -0.58 2.55
C TYR A 384 -22.36 -0.77 3.76
N THR A 385 -21.04 -0.66 3.61
CA THR A 385 -20.08 -0.79 4.73
C THR A 385 -19.98 0.49 5.55
N ARG A 386 -20.41 1.63 4.98
CA ARG A 386 -20.20 2.99 5.50
C ARG A 386 -20.55 3.15 6.98
N ARG A 387 -21.66 2.54 7.42
CA ARG A 387 -22.14 2.65 8.81
C ARG A 387 -21.14 2.11 9.83
N ALA A 388 -20.30 1.14 9.45
CA ALA A 388 -19.32 0.53 10.33
C ALA A 388 -18.06 1.41 10.55
N TRP A 389 -17.69 2.28 9.60
CA TRP A 389 -16.40 2.98 9.63
C TRP A 389 -16.49 4.50 9.56
N LYS A 390 -17.58 5.09 9.07
CA LYS A 390 -17.68 6.56 8.82
C LYS A 390 -17.28 7.40 10.03
N LYS A 391 -17.81 7.08 11.21
CA LYS A 391 -17.55 7.84 12.44
C LYS A 391 -16.07 7.73 12.81
N GLU A 392 -15.55 6.50 12.88
CA GLU A 392 -14.16 6.25 13.25
C GLU A 392 -13.17 6.88 12.25
N ALA A 393 -13.46 6.85 10.95
CA ALA A 393 -12.63 7.50 9.94
C ALA A 393 -12.63 9.04 10.06
N PHE A 394 -13.77 9.64 10.40
CA PHE A 394 -13.83 11.09 10.64
C PHE A 394 -13.12 11.47 11.95
N ASP A 395 -13.27 10.67 13.00
CA ASP A 395 -12.57 10.88 14.29
C ASP A 395 -11.06 10.72 14.12
N LEU A 396 -10.61 9.67 13.41
CA LEU A 396 -9.21 9.46 13.02
C LEU A 396 -8.69 10.60 12.16
N PHE A 397 -9.51 11.06 11.20
CA PHE A 397 -9.16 12.23 10.42
C PHE A 397 -8.89 13.34 11.42
N MET A 398 -9.84 13.73 12.28
CA MET A 398 -9.77 14.81 13.30
C MET A 398 -8.66 14.69 14.35
N ASP A 399 -7.94 13.56 14.41
CA ASP A 399 -6.82 13.37 15.36
C ASP A 399 -5.61 14.27 15.04
N PRO A 400 -4.99 14.97 16.02
CA PRO A 400 -3.83 15.83 15.78
C PRO A 400 -2.64 15.13 15.11
N SER A 401 -2.48 13.82 15.31
CA SER A 401 -1.40 13.01 14.74
C SER A 401 -1.74 12.38 13.38
N PHE A 402 -2.93 12.67 12.81
CA PHE A 402 -3.39 12.06 11.57
C PHE A 402 -2.34 12.01 10.46
N PHE A 403 -1.62 13.11 10.22
CA PHE A 403 -0.62 13.19 9.15
C PHE A 403 0.74 12.54 9.47
N GLN A 404 0.90 11.91 10.64
CA GLN A 404 2.11 11.17 11.04
C GLN A 404 2.06 9.74 10.47
N MET A 405 2.18 9.60 9.16
CA MET A 405 2.06 8.30 8.48
C MET A 405 3.12 8.12 7.40
N ASP A 406 3.32 6.87 6.98
CA ASP A 406 4.12 6.56 5.80
C ASP A 406 3.47 7.10 4.53
N ALA A 407 4.30 7.53 3.56
CA ALA A 407 3.80 8.06 2.29
C ALA A 407 2.94 7.06 1.50
N SER A 408 3.20 5.76 1.63
CA SER A 408 2.39 4.72 0.96
C SER A 408 0.94 4.65 1.47
N CYS A 409 0.65 5.19 2.65
CA CYS A 409 -0.72 5.27 3.20
C CYS A 409 -1.54 6.40 2.58
N VAL A 410 -0.90 7.43 2.00
CA VAL A 410 -1.61 8.66 1.58
C VAL A 410 -2.64 8.37 0.50
N ASN A 411 -2.29 7.56 -0.51
CA ASN A 411 -3.23 7.17 -1.57
C ASN A 411 -4.47 6.45 -1.04
N HIS A 412 -4.29 5.56 -0.06
CA HIS A 412 -5.41 4.88 0.60
C HIS A 412 -6.26 5.87 1.41
N TRP A 413 -5.64 6.79 2.16
CA TRP A 413 -6.37 7.85 2.86
C TRP A 413 -7.09 8.82 1.92
N ARG A 414 -6.54 9.13 0.74
CA ARG A 414 -7.23 9.92 -0.28
C ARG A 414 -8.53 9.24 -0.70
N ALA A 415 -8.48 7.95 -1.01
CA ALA A 415 -9.68 7.17 -1.36
C ALA A 415 -10.70 7.14 -0.21
N ILE A 416 -10.25 6.93 1.03
CA ILE A 416 -11.13 6.96 2.21
C ILE A 416 -11.77 8.35 2.38
N MET A 417 -11.00 9.43 2.24
CA MET A 417 -11.49 10.79 2.39
C MET A 417 -12.49 11.17 1.31
N ASP A 418 -12.24 10.80 0.05
CA ASP A 418 -13.21 11.02 -1.01
C ASP A 418 -14.52 10.29 -0.72
N ASN A 419 -14.45 8.99 -0.42
CA ASN A 419 -15.63 8.21 -0.06
C ASN A 419 -16.35 8.78 1.19
N LEU A 420 -15.59 9.26 2.19
CA LEU A 420 -16.13 9.88 3.40
C LEU A 420 -16.89 11.17 3.11
N MET A 421 -16.37 12.03 2.23
CA MET A 421 -16.92 13.36 1.98
C MET A 421 -18.00 13.37 0.88
N THR A 422 -17.85 12.54 -0.15
CA THR A 422 -18.69 12.55 -1.36
C THR A 422 -20.04 11.87 -1.14
N HIS A 423 -20.04 10.72 -0.48
CA HIS A 423 -21.26 9.94 -0.24
C HIS A 423 -22.10 10.42 0.95
N ASP A 424 -21.75 11.56 1.55
CA ASP A 424 -22.55 12.23 2.56
C ASP A 424 -22.38 13.75 2.54
N LYS A 425 -23.42 14.42 2.05
CA LYS A 425 -23.48 15.88 1.94
C LYS A 425 -23.32 16.61 3.28
N THR A 426 -23.47 15.94 4.43
CA THR A 426 -23.31 16.55 5.76
C THR A 426 -21.86 16.57 6.23
N THR A 427 -21.03 15.61 5.85
CA THR A 427 -19.69 15.43 6.44
C THR A 427 -18.74 16.55 6.01
N PHE A 428 -18.70 16.87 4.70
CA PHE A 428 -17.91 18.01 4.20
C PHE A 428 -18.38 19.35 4.78
N ARG A 429 -19.69 19.51 4.96
CA ARG A 429 -20.26 20.73 5.58
C ARG A 429 -19.90 20.83 7.06
N ASP A 430 -19.89 19.72 7.81
CA ASP A 430 -19.42 19.72 9.20
C ASP A 430 -17.96 20.18 9.29
N LEU A 431 -17.10 19.69 8.39
CA LEU A 431 -15.71 20.15 8.30
C LEU A 431 -15.62 21.67 8.03
N MET A 432 -16.37 22.18 7.05
CA MET A 432 -16.43 23.61 6.75
C MET A 432 -16.91 24.44 7.95
N THR A 433 -17.95 23.96 8.66
CA THR A 433 -18.46 24.62 9.87
C THR A 433 -17.40 24.65 10.96
N ARG A 434 -16.64 23.57 11.18
CA ARG A 434 -15.53 23.54 12.16
C ARG A 434 -14.44 24.54 11.81
N VAL A 435 -14.07 24.67 10.53
CA VAL A 435 -13.11 25.68 10.05
C VAL A 435 -13.64 27.09 10.33
N ALA A 436 -14.92 27.34 10.05
CA ALA A 436 -15.56 28.64 10.28
C ALA A 436 -15.62 29.02 11.77
N VAL A 437 -16.03 28.08 12.63
CA VAL A 437 -16.12 28.30 14.09
C VAL A 437 -14.74 28.56 14.69
N ALA A 438 -13.72 27.81 14.27
CA ALA A 438 -12.35 28.02 14.74
C ALA A 438 -11.80 29.41 14.35
N GLN A 439 -12.35 30.05 13.31
CA GLN A 439 -11.99 31.41 12.90
C GLN A 439 -12.76 32.51 13.64
N SER A 440 -13.90 32.19 14.24
CA SER A 440 -14.70 33.15 15.02
C SER A 440 -14.05 33.46 16.37
N SER A 441 -13.40 34.62 16.45
CA SER A 441 -12.57 35.05 17.60
C SER A 441 -13.35 35.46 18.86
N SER A 442 -14.62 35.05 19.04
CA SER A 442 -15.57 35.77 19.91
C SER A 442 -15.88 35.13 21.27
N LEU A 443 -15.37 33.93 21.63
CA LEU A 443 -15.93 33.20 22.79
C LEU A 443 -14.98 32.72 23.89
N ASN A 444 -13.65 32.85 23.79
CA ASN A 444 -12.75 32.30 24.82
C ASN A 444 -11.75 33.33 25.37
N LEU A 445 -12.18 34.15 26.34
CA LEU A 445 -11.30 35.08 27.08
C LEU A 445 -10.16 34.41 27.88
N PHE A 446 -10.18 33.07 28.00
CA PHE A 446 -9.19 32.27 28.75
C PHE A 446 -8.42 31.26 27.88
N ALA A 447 -8.58 31.25 26.55
CA ALA A 447 -7.85 30.34 25.67
C ALA A 447 -6.49 30.90 25.24
N ASN A 448 -5.50 30.02 25.12
CA ASN A 448 -4.19 30.38 24.60
C ASN A 448 -4.28 30.65 23.09
N ARG A 449 -4.01 31.89 22.68
CA ARG A 449 -4.04 32.34 21.29
C ARG A 449 -3.17 31.49 20.36
N ASP A 450 -2.01 31.02 20.82
CA ASP A 450 -1.14 30.17 20.00
C ASP A 450 -1.79 28.82 19.69
N VAL A 451 -2.49 28.22 20.66
CA VAL A 451 -3.21 26.95 20.49
C VAL A 451 -4.39 27.12 19.54
N GLU A 452 -5.10 28.25 19.61
CA GLU A 452 -6.18 28.56 18.68
C GLU A 452 -5.67 28.70 17.23
N LEU A 453 -4.53 29.38 17.04
CA LEU A 453 -3.93 29.54 15.71
C LEU A 453 -3.39 28.21 15.16
N GLU A 454 -2.84 27.35 16.01
CA GLU A 454 -2.46 25.98 15.62
C GLU A 454 -3.68 25.14 15.22
N GLN A 455 -4.79 25.26 15.96
CA GLN A 455 -6.04 24.59 15.62
C GLN A 455 -6.60 25.09 14.28
N ARG A 456 -6.58 26.40 14.02
CA ARG A 456 -6.97 26.99 12.72
C ARG A 456 -6.11 26.45 11.58
N ALA A 457 -4.78 26.43 11.77
CA ALA A 457 -3.84 25.90 10.78
C ALA A 457 -4.11 24.41 10.49
N MET A 458 -4.32 23.61 11.53
CA MET A 458 -4.67 22.19 11.42
C MET A 458 -5.96 22.00 10.61
N LEU A 459 -7.04 22.72 10.93
CA LEU A 459 -8.32 22.63 10.23
C LEU A 459 -8.23 23.06 8.75
N LEU A 460 -7.45 24.10 8.43
CA LEU A 460 -7.18 24.47 7.04
C LEU A 460 -6.44 23.38 6.27
N LYS A 461 -5.40 22.78 6.87
CA LYS A 461 -4.65 21.68 6.27
C LYS A 461 -5.56 20.49 5.96
N ARG A 462 -6.49 20.17 6.86
CA ARG A 462 -7.49 19.11 6.69
C ARG A 462 -8.46 19.42 5.56
N LEU A 463 -8.99 20.63 5.52
CA LEU A 463 -9.88 21.05 4.43
C LEU A 463 -9.14 20.99 3.08
N ALA A 464 -7.88 21.41 3.03
CA ALA A 464 -7.04 21.26 1.86
C ALA A 464 -6.85 19.78 1.48
N PHE A 465 -6.61 18.87 2.44
CA PHE A 465 -6.49 17.43 2.16
C PHE A 465 -7.78 16.81 1.63
N ALA A 466 -8.94 17.21 2.17
CA ALA A 466 -10.25 16.74 1.71
C ALA A 466 -10.53 17.15 0.26
N ILE A 467 -10.20 18.39 -0.12
CA ILE A 467 -10.32 18.87 -1.51
C ILE A 467 -9.25 18.23 -2.40
N PHE A 468 -8.04 18.05 -1.89
CA PHE A 468 -6.97 17.38 -2.62
C PHE A 468 -7.35 15.94 -2.99
N SER A 469 -8.09 15.26 -2.12
CA SER A 469 -8.54 13.88 -2.30
C SER A 469 -9.66 13.71 -3.33
N SER A 470 -10.31 14.79 -3.76
CA SER A 470 -11.51 14.76 -4.60
C SER A 470 -11.23 14.85 -6.09
N GLU A 471 -12.29 14.71 -6.89
CA GLU A 471 -12.26 15.06 -8.32
C GLU A 471 -12.12 16.58 -8.53
N ILE A 472 -11.71 16.98 -9.74
CA ILE A 472 -11.61 18.39 -10.14
C ILE A 472 -13.01 19.03 -10.10
N ASP A 473 -13.09 20.25 -9.56
CA ASP A 473 -14.30 21.08 -9.43
C ASP A 473 -15.43 20.52 -8.55
N GLN A 474 -15.23 19.37 -7.91
CA GLN A 474 -16.23 18.72 -7.06
C GLN A 474 -16.80 19.63 -5.97
N TYR A 475 -15.96 20.52 -5.42
CA TYR A 475 -16.33 21.48 -4.36
C TYR A 475 -16.48 22.93 -4.85
N GLN A 476 -16.59 23.17 -6.16
CA GLN A 476 -16.70 24.52 -6.74
C GLN A 476 -17.79 25.38 -6.08
N LYS A 477 -18.94 24.80 -5.73
CA LYS A 477 -20.05 25.53 -5.08
C LYS A 477 -19.71 26.08 -3.69
N TYR A 478 -18.72 25.50 -3.01
CA TYR A 478 -18.23 25.96 -1.70
C TYR A 478 -17.03 26.89 -1.82
N LEU A 479 -16.53 27.13 -3.04
CA LEU A 479 -15.34 27.93 -3.28
C LEU A 479 -15.45 29.37 -2.75
N PRO A 480 -16.60 30.09 -2.84
CA PRO A 480 -16.73 31.41 -2.24
C PRO A 480 -16.47 31.41 -0.73
N ASP A 481 -17.08 30.47 0.00
CA ASP A 481 -16.86 30.31 1.44
C ASP A 481 -15.40 29.96 1.72
N ILE A 482 -14.81 29.03 0.96
CA ILE A 482 -13.39 28.67 1.10
C ILE A 482 -12.49 29.89 0.89
N GLN A 483 -12.76 30.72 -0.13
CA GLN A 483 -12.01 31.96 -0.40
C GLN A 483 -12.09 32.92 0.78
N GLU A 484 -13.29 33.11 1.35
CA GLU A 484 -13.48 33.96 2.53
C GLU A 484 -12.62 33.46 3.71
N ARG A 485 -12.63 32.15 3.98
CA ARG A 485 -11.83 31.54 5.07
C ARG A 485 -10.32 31.71 4.88
N LEU A 486 -9.84 31.63 3.64
CA LEU A 486 -8.43 31.84 3.33
C LEU A 486 -8.04 33.32 3.52
N VAL A 487 -8.85 34.24 3.01
CA VAL A 487 -8.60 35.69 3.15
C VAL A 487 -8.67 36.12 4.61
N GLU A 488 -9.63 35.61 5.40
CA GLU A 488 -9.74 35.88 6.83
C GLU A 488 -8.49 35.43 7.60
N SER A 489 -7.93 34.27 7.22
CA SER A 489 -6.69 33.75 7.83
C SER A 489 -5.48 34.64 7.55
N LEU A 490 -5.39 35.22 6.35
CA LEU A 490 -4.29 36.10 5.93
C LEU A 490 -4.37 37.51 6.52
N ARG A 491 -5.53 37.94 7.03
CA ARG A 491 -5.66 39.24 7.72
C ARG A 491 -4.87 39.31 9.03
N LEU A 492 -4.48 38.17 9.59
CA LEU A 492 -3.72 38.11 10.84
C LEU A 492 -2.22 38.29 10.55
N PRO A 493 -1.60 39.42 10.91
CA PRO A 493 -0.18 39.64 10.61
C PRO A 493 0.70 38.69 11.44
N GLN A 494 1.83 38.29 10.87
CA GLN A 494 2.90 37.54 11.54
C GLN A 494 2.47 36.17 12.13
N VAL A 495 1.59 35.44 11.44
CA VAL A 495 1.20 34.06 11.82
C VAL A 495 1.76 33.02 10.84
N PRO A 496 3.07 32.72 10.88
CA PRO A 496 3.73 31.90 9.87
C PRO A 496 3.18 30.47 9.76
N THR A 497 2.79 29.85 10.88
CA THR A 497 2.19 28.50 10.89
C THR A 497 0.88 28.46 10.09
N LEU A 498 0.00 29.45 10.28
CA LEU A 498 -1.29 29.54 9.58
C LEU A 498 -1.09 29.86 8.10
N HIS A 499 -0.24 30.84 7.78
CA HIS A 499 0.04 31.26 6.41
C HIS A 499 0.69 30.12 5.60
N SER A 500 1.53 29.30 6.23
CA SER A 500 2.10 28.09 5.60
C SER A 500 1.01 27.15 5.09
N GLN A 501 -0.07 26.97 5.85
CA GLN A 501 -1.19 26.12 5.44
C GLN A 501 -2.05 26.78 4.37
N VAL A 502 -2.16 28.11 4.36
CA VAL A 502 -2.82 28.84 3.27
C VAL A 502 -2.08 28.63 1.93
N PHE A 503 -0.74 28.71 1.91
CA PHE A 503 0.03 28.42 0.69
C PHE A 503 -0.09 26.96 0.23
N LEU A 504 -0.13 25.99 1.16
CA LEU A 504 -0.43 24.59 0.82
C LEU A 504 -1.82 24.48 0.19
N PHE A 505 -2.82 25.16 0.75
CA PHE A 505 -4.18 25.14 0.23
C PHE A 505 -4.26 25.81 -1.15
N PHE A 506 -3.57 26.93 -1.39
CA PHE A 506 -3.47 27.52 -2.74
C PHE A 506 -2.94 26.51 -3.76
N ARG A 507 -1.90 25.73 -3.41
CA ARG A 507 -1.37 24.68 -4.29
C ARG A 507 -2.40 23.59 -4.60
N VAL A 508 -3.18 23.16 -3.60
CA VAL A 508 -4.28 22.21 -3.80
C VAL A 508 -5.34 22.80 -4.74
N LEU A 509 -5.72 24.07 -4.55
CA LEU A 509 -6.71 24.73 -5.39
C LEU A 509 -6.24 24.81 -6.85
N LEU A 510 -4.96 25.09 -7.11
CA LEU A 510 -4.40 25.06 -8.48
C LEU A 510 -4.51 23.68 -9.15
N LEU A 511 -4.62 22.60 -8.38
CA LEU A 511 -4.73 21.23 -8.90
C LEU A 511 -6.16 20.68 -8.93
N ARG A 512 -7.08 21.26 -8.17
CA ARG A 512 -8.44 20.72 -7.99
C ARG A 512 -9.55 21.67 -8.41
N MET A 513 -9.23 22.92 -8.76
CA MET A 513 -10.19 23.87 -9.32
C MET A 513 -9.75 24.28 -10.73
N SER A 514 -10.70 24.35 -11.65
CA SER A 514 -10.46 24.85 -13.00
C SER A 514 -10.07 26.34 -12.98
N PRO A 515 -9.23 26.81 -13.92
CA PRO A 515 -8.60 28.13 -13.85
C PRO A 515 -9.60 29.29 -13.77
N GLN A 516 -10.73 29.16 -14.47
CA GLN A 516 -11.84 30.13 -14.48
C GLN A 516 -12.39 30.41 -13.07
N HIS A 517 -12.44 29.40 -12.19
CA HIS A 517 -12.98 29.53 -10.84
C HIS A 517 -12.01 30.23 -9.86
N LEU A 518 -10.72 30.28 -10.20
CA LEU A 518 -9.68 30.87 -9.35
C LEU A 518 -9.40 32.34 -9.67
N THR A 519 -10.04 32.91 -10.69
CA THR A 519 -9.80 34.29 -11.18
C THR A 519 -9.81 35.33 -10.05
N SER A 520 -10.79 35.27 -9.15
CA SER A 520 -10.93 36.21 -8.02
C SER A 520 -9.88 36.07 -6.93
N LEU A 521 -9.22 34.90 -6.83
CA LEU A 521 -8.28 34.58 -5.75
C LEU A 521 -6.84 34.95 -6.10
N TRP A 522 -6.52 35.11 -7.39
CA TRP A 522 -5.16 35.44 -7.87
C TRP A 522 -4.56 36.70 -7.26
N PRO A 523 -5.27 37.85 -7.17
CA PRO A 523 -4.73 39.04 -6.53
C PRO A 523 -4.25 38.78 -5.09
N THR A 524 -5.01 37.99 -4.33
CA THR A 524 -4.65 37.57 -2.97
C THR A 524 -3.41 36.67 -2.99
N MET A 525 -3.40 35.61 -3.81
CA MET A 525 -2.25 34.68 -3.90
C MET A 525 -0.95 35.41 -4.22
N ILE A 526 -0.98 36.33 -5.18
CA ILE A 526 0.20 37.08 -5.62
C ILE A 526 0.65 38.08 -4.55
N THR A 527 -0.30 38.81 -3.95
CA THR A 527 0.02 39.79 -2.90
C THR A 527 0.70 39.12 -1.72
N GLU A 528 0.19 37.98 -1.27
CA GLU A 528 0.80 37.23 -0.17
C GLU A 528 2.15 36.64 -0.53
N LEU A 529 2.32 36.10 -1.75
CA LEU A 529 3.62 35.61 -2.21
C LEU A 529 4.67 36.74 -2.23
N VAL A 530 4.28 37.93 -2.71
CA VAL A 530 5.13 39.12 -2.68
C VAL A 530 5.48 39.53 -1.26
N GLN A 531 4.52 39.55 -0.34
CA GLN A 531 4.77 39.89 1.06
C GLN A 531 5.78 38.94 1.69
N VAL A 532 5.65 37.62 1.49
CA VAL A 532 6.61 36.64 2.04
C VAL A 532 8.00 36.85 1.45
N PHE A 533 8.12 37.12 0.15
CA PHE A 533 9.43 37.37 -0.47
C PHE A 533 10.07 38.68 0.01
N LEU A 534 9.28 39.72 0.27
CA LEU A 534 9.78 40.95 0.90
C LEU A 534 10.24 40.70 2.33
N LEU A 535 9.54 39.86 3.11
CA LEU A 535 9.96 39.47 4.46
C LEU A 535 11.29 38.72 4.44
N MET A 536 11.45 37.75 3.52
CA MET A 536 12.72 37.04 3.33
C MET A 536 13.86 38.00 3.00
N GLU A 537 13.61 38.97 2.12
CA GLU A 537 14.60 39.98 1.76
C GLU A 537 14.99 40.86 2.95
N GLN A 538 14.01 41.33 3.73
CA GLN A 538 14.25 42.11 4.93
C GLN A 538 15.13 41.35 5.93
N GLU A 539 14.82 40.08 6.19
CA GLU A 539 15.60 39.23 7.10
C GLU A 539 17.03 39.02 6.61
N LEU A 540 17.22 38.77 5.31
CA LEU A 540 18.56 38.62 4.72
C LEU A 540 19.37 39.92 4.73
N THR A 541 18.72 41.09 4.68
CA THR A 541 19.40 42.39 4.77
C THR A 541 19.71 42.81 6.20
N ALA A 542 18.85 42.49 7.18
CA ALA A 542 19.04 42.87 8.58
C ALA A 542 20.28 42.23 9.22
N ASP A 543 20.60 40.98 8.85
CA ASP A 543 21.82 40.30 9.28
C ASP A 543 23.11 41.03 8.80
N GLU A 544 23.06 41.78 7.70
CA GLU A 544 24.21 42.55 7.21
C GLU A 544 24.56 43.72 8.13
N ASP A 545 23.54 44.43 8.65
CA ASP A 545 23.74 45.66 9.44
C ASP A 545 24.29 45.34 10.84
N ILE A 546 23.92 44.19 11.41
CA ILE A 546 24.46 43.68 12.68
C ILE A 546 25.95 43.31 12.52
N SER A 547 26.33 42.72 11.37
CA SER A 547 27.72 42.35 11.09
C SER A 547 28.66 43.54 10.81
N ARG A 548 28.09 44.70 10.45
CA ARG A 548 28.81 45.93 10.12
C ARG A 548 28.94 46.91 11.29
N THR A 549 28.09 46.82 12.29
CA THR A 549 28.07 47.70 13.47
C THR A 549 28.53 46.98 14.73
N SER A 550 29.75 46.43 14.73
CA SER A 550 30.46 46.05 15.96
C SER A 550 31.07 47.29 16.64
N GLY A 551 30.20 48.10 17.25
CA GLY A 551 30.57 49.23 18.13
C GLY A 551 29.46 49.52 19.14
N PRO A 552 29.75 49.90 20.39
CA PRO A 552 28.74 49.98 21.45
C PRO A 552 28.00 51.31 21.36
N SER A 553 26.96 51.39 20.52
CA SER A 553 25.82 52.30 20.71
C SER A 553 24.80 52.14 19.59
N ALA A 554 23.70 51.46 19.90
CA ALA A 554 22.40 51.68 19.27
C ALA A 554 21.31 51.21 20.24
N ALA A 555 21.15 51.94 21.35
CA ALA A 555 19.87 51.99 22.04
C ALA A 555 18.90 52.70 21.10
N GLY A 556 17.99 51.94 20.46
CA GLY A 556 17.03 52.55 19.53
C GLY A 556 16.45 51.66 18.44
N LEU A 557 16.52 50.32 18.55
CA LEU A 557 15.56 49.45 17.87
C LEU A 557 15.50 48.11 18.60
N GLU A 558 15.00 48.10 19.83
CA GLU A 558 14.38 46.88 20.35
C GLU A 558 13.11 46.61 19.55
N THR A 559 13.33 45.95 18.42
CA THR A 559 12.43 44.95 17.85
C THR A 559 11.62 44.25 18.94
N THR A 560 10.30 44.31 18.80
CA THR A 560 9.25 43.66 19.60
C THR A 560 9.29 42.12 19.51
N TYR A 561 10.47 41.51 19.60
CA TYR A 561 10.71 40.06 19.53
C TYR A 561 10.97 39.41 20.89
N THR A 562 10.55 40.05 22.00
CA THR A 562 10.70 39.50 23.35
C THR A 562 9.38 39.58 24.13
N GLY A 563 8.46 38.69 23.78
CA GLY A 563 7.63 38.06 24.82
C GLY A 563 8.55 37.13 25.62
N GLY A 564 8.67 37.39 26.93
CA GLY A 564 9.65 36.77 27.81
C GLY A 564 9.67 35.24 27.84
N ASN A 565 10.82 34.73 28.32
CA ASN A 565 11.26 33.34 28.50
C ASN A 565 12.02 32.73 27.29
N GLY A 566 13.34 32.61 27.46
CA GLY A 566 14.34 32.16 26.48
C GLY A 566 14.28 30.68 26.07
N PHE A 567 13.09 30.13 25.83
CA PHE A 567 12.89 28.79 25.27
C PHE A 567 12.32 28.81 23.83
N SER A 568 12.05 30.00 23.26
CA SER A 568 11.17 30.14 22.06
C SER A 568 11.83 30.63 20.77
N THR A 569 13.12 30.98 20.74
CA THR A 569 13.74 31.59 19.53
C THR A 569 13.93 30.59 18.37
N SER A 570 14.35 29.36 18.67
CA SER A 570 14.55 28.30 17.66
C SER A 570 13.24 27.75 17.10
N TYR A 571 12.20 27.64 17.93
CA TYR A 571 10.89 27.14 17.48
C TYR A 571 10.16 28.17 16.60
N ASN A 572 10.29 29.46 16.95
CA ASN A 572 9.73 30.54 16.14
C ASN A 572 10.45 30.66 14.78
N SER A 573 11.79 30.55 14.75
CA SER A 573 12.54 30.56 13.48
C SER A 573 12.15 29.41 12.54
N GLN A 574 11.90 28.21 13.08
CA GLN A 574 11.44 27.07 12.27
C GLN A 574 10.07 27.32 11.62
N ARG A 575 9.13 27.98 12.32
CA ARG A 575 7.82 28.33 11.77
C ARG A 575 7.94 29.28 10.58
N TRP A 576 8.83 30.26 10.64
CA TRP A 576 9.13 31.17 9.52
C TRP A 576 9.80 30.46 8.34
N LEU A 577 10.77 29.58 8.59
CA LEU A 577 11.39 28.78 7.53
C LEU A 577 10.35 27.92 6.79
N ASN A 578 9.37 27.36 7.50
CA ASN A 578 8.28 26.61 6.89
C ASN A 578 7.39 27.50 6.00
N LEU A 579 7.12 28.74 6.41
CA LEU A 579 6.39 29.72 5.58
C LEU A 579 7.15 30.04 4.29
N TYR A 580 8.45 30.32 4.39
CA TYR A 580 9.29 30.60 3.23
C TYR A 580 9.33 29.43 2.26
N LEU A 581 9.46 28.20 2.78
CA LEU A 581 9.39 26.99 1.97
C LEU A 581 8.04 26.84 1.27
N SER A 582 6.93 27.01 1.98
CA SER A 582 5.59 26.87 1.42
C SER A 582 5.31 27.90 0.31
N ALA A 583 5.75 29.15 0.49
CA ALA A 583 5.65 30.18 -0.53
C ALA A 583 6.50 29.85 -1.77
N CYS A 584 7.73 29.37 -1.58
CA CYS A 584 8.60 28.94 -2.69
C CYS A 584 8.02 27.73 -3.44
N LYS A 585 7.44 26.75 -2.73
CA LYS A 585 6.75 25.60 -3.35
C LYS A 585 5.49 26.01 -4.12
N PHE A 586 4.80 27.06 -3.69
CA PHE A 586 3.68 27.60 -4.44
C PHE A 586 4.16 28.23 -5.76
N LEU A 587 5.22 29.03 -5.73
CA LEU A 587 5.85 29.56 -6.94
C LEU A 587 6.36 28.44 -7.86
N ASP A 588 7.04 27.44 -7.31
CA ASP A 588 7.55 26.28 -8.06
C ASP A 588 6.41 25.53 -8.79
N LEU A 589 5.29 25.28 -8.11
CA LEU A 589 4.10 24.68 -8.73
C LEU A 589 3.53 25.57 -9.85
N ALA A 590 3.40 26.88 -9.61
CA ALA A 590 2.89 27.82 -10.61
C ALA A 590 3.78 27.89 -11.86
N LEU A 591 5.09 27.68 -11.71
CA LEU A 591 6.05 27.62 -12.81
C LEU A 591 6.08 26.25 -13.52
N ALA A 592 5.78 25.16 -12.81
CA ALA A 592 5.76 23.80 -13.35
C ALA A 592 4.48 23.48 -14.14
N LEU A 593 3.34 24.08 -13.77
CA LEU A 593 2.07 23.89 -14.47
C LEU A 593 2.07 24.59 -15.85
N PRO A 594 1.39 24.01 -16.86
CA PRO A 594 1.26 24.63 -18.18
C PRO A 594 0.67 26.04 -18.11
N SER A 595 1.16 26.96 -18.94
CA SER A 595 0.67 28.34 -18.99
C SER A 595 -0.83 28.44 -19.32
N GLU A 596 -1.33 27.52 -20.14
CA GLU A 596 -2.76 27.37 -20.47
C GLU A 596 -3.63 27.12 -19.23
N ASN A 597 -3.09 26.44 -18.22
CA ASN A 597 -3.80 26.15 -16.97
C ASN A 597 -3.71 27.32 -15.98
N LEU A 598 -2.83 28.30 -16.19
CA LEU A 598 -2.61 29.43 -15.28
C LEU A 598 -2.49 30.76 -16.05
N PRO A 599 -3.52 31.18 -16.81
CA PRO A 599 -3.42 32.38 -17.65
C PRO A 599 -3.23 33.65 -16.81
N GLN A 600 -3.85 33.75 -15.63
CA GLN A 600 -3.69 34.90 -14.74
C GLN A 600 -2.28 34.98 -14.16
N PHE A 601 -1.64 33.86 -13.83
CA PHE A 601 -0.26 33.87 -13.32
C PHE A 601 0.72 34.47 -14.34
N GLN A 602 0.48 34.26 -15.64
CA GLN A 602 1.34 34.84 -16.69
C GLN A 602 1.38 36.37 -16.63
N MET A 603 0.31 37.03 -16.16
CA MET A 603 0.26 38.48 -16.00
C MET A 603 1.13 39.00 -14.85
N TYR A 604 1.49 38.14 -13.90
CA TYR A 604 2.29 38.48 -12.71
C TYR A 604 3.68 37.84 -12.72
N ARG A 605 3.96 36.96 -13.69
CA ARG A 605 5.17 36.16 -13.80
C ARG A 605 6.44 37.01 -13.76
N TRP A 606 6.44 38.14 -14.48
CA TRP A 606 7.52 39.14 -14.51
C TRP A 606 7.98 39.63 -13.13
N ALA A 607 7.12 39.61 -12.11
CA ALA A 607 7.47 40.04 -10.77
C ALA A 607 8.46 39.07 -10.09
N PHE A 608 8.38 37.79 -10.44
CA PHE A 608 9.08 36.73 -9.73
C PHE A 608 10.33 36.26 -10.46
N ILE A 609 10.24 36.03 -11.77
CA ILE A 609 11.33 35.51 -12.59
C ILE A 609 11.68 36.46 -13.75
N PRO A 610 12.91 36.43 -14.26
CA PRO A 610 13.25 37.20 -15.47
C PRO A 610 12.42 36.72 -16.65
N GLU A 611 11.97 37.65 -17.49
CA GLU A 611 11.38 37.33 -18.79
C GLU A 611 12.43 37.59 -19.87
N ALA A 612 12.44 36.77 -20.91
CA ALA A 612 13.24 37.05 -22.10
C ALA A 612 12.68 38.36 -22.68
N SER A 613 13.43 39.46 -22.55
CA SER A 613 13.08 40.69 -23.23
C SER A 613 12.93 40.38 -24.71
N ASP A 614 11.77 40.67 -25.29
CA ASP A 614 11.60 40.76 -26.74
C ASP A 614 12.49 41.91 -27.23
N ASP A 615 13.78 41.64 -27.40
CA ASP A 615 14.73 42.52 -28.07
C ASP A 615 14.51 42.43 -29.60
N SER A 616 13.24 42.56 -30.01
CA SER A 616 12.85 42.81 -31.39
C SER A 616 12.86 44.32 -31.63
N GLY A 617 14.05 44.93 -31.48
CA GLY A 617 14.51 45.98 -32.38
C GLY A 617 13.62 47.20 -32.62
N LEU A 618 12.90 47.71 -31.62
CA LEU A 618 12.35 49.07 -31.65
C LEU A 618 12.58 49.75 -30.31
N GLU A 619 13.82 50.19 -30.08
CA GLU A 619 14.14 51.21 -29.08
C GLU A 619 13.35 52.49 -29.37
N VAL A 620 12.16 52.64 -28.81
CA VAL A 620 11.60 53.96 -28.55
C VAL A 620 12.34 54.50 -27.34
N ARG A 621 13.46 55.16 -27.62
CA ARG A 621 14.22 56.02 -26.71
C ARG A 621 13.29 56.90 -25.88
N ARG A 622 12.91 56.47 -24.67
CA ARG A 622 12.40 57.38 -23.64
C ARG A 622 13.60 57.85 -22.83
N GLN A 623 14.06 59.06 -23.15
CA GLN A 623 14.95 59.84 -22.30
C GLN A 623 14.32 60.02 -20.92
N GLY A 624 14.92 59.38 -19.92
CA GLY A 624 14.54 59.52 -18.52
C GLY A 624 15.63 58.93 -17.64
N ILE A 625 16.56 59.77 -17.20
CA ILE A 625 17.57 59.45 -16.20
C ILE A 625 16.81 59.06 -14.93
N HIS A 626 17.02 57.84 -14.43
CA HIS A 626 16.34 57.17 -13.29
C HIS A 626 15.07 56.36 -13.56
N GLN A 627 15.13 55.34 -14.43
CA GLN A 627 14.33 54.13 -14.21
C GLN A 627 15.25 53.02 -13.71
N ARG A 628 15.25 52.76 -12.39
CA ARG A 628 15.80 51.51 -11.86
C ARG A 628 14.95 50.40 -12.45
N GLU A 629 15.48 49.68 -13.43
CA GLU A 629 14.85 48.50 -14.00
C GLU A 629 14.42 47.57 -12.86
N PHE A 630 13.12 47.24 -12.80
CA PHE A 630 12.59 46.38 -11.76
C PHE A 630 13.30 45.02 -11.83
N LYS A 631 13.81 44.55 -10.69
CA LYS A 631 14.47 43.24 -10.60
C LYS A 631 13.51 42.22 -10.00
N PRO A 632 13.25 41.10 -10.69
CA PRO A 632 12.38 40.05 -10.16
C PRO A 632 12.86 39.52 -8.80
N TYR A 633 11.91 39.12 -7.95
CA TYR A 633 12.20 38.70 -6.57
C TYR A 633 13.19 37.54 -6.48
N VAL A 634 13.10 36.54 -7.36
CA VAL A 634 14.04 35.41 -7.40
C VAL A 634 15.48 35.89 -7.57
N VAL A 635 15.71 36.88 -8.44
CA VAL A 635 17.06 37.43 -8.70
C VAL A 635 17.61 38.16 -7.48
N ARG A 636 16.76 38.92 -6.79
CA ARG A 636 17.12 39.66 -5.56
C ARG A 636 17.47 38.70 -4.43
N LEU A 637 16.62 37.71 -4.17
CA LEU A 637 16.82 36.70 -3.13
C LEU A 637 18.04 35.82 -3.42
N ALA A 638 18.24 35.37 -4.66
CA ALA A 638 19.44 34.63 -5.05
C ALA A 638 20.73 35.43 -4.75
N LYS A 639 20.74 36.73 -5.06
CA LYS A 639 21.89 37.59 -4.80
C LYS A 639 22.19 37.72 -3.30
N LEU A 640 21.17 37.93 -2.47
CA LEU A 640 21.33 38.06 -1.03
C LEU A 640 21.79 36.74 -0.39
N LEU A 641 21.21 35.60 -0.79
CA LEU A 641 21.62 34.28 -0.30
C LEU A 641 23.06 33.89 -0.70
N ARG A 642 23.50 34.22 -1.91
CA ARG A 642 24.92 34.03 -2.32
C ARG A 642 25.87 34.85 -1.44
N LYS A 643 25.50 36.10 -1.16
CA LYS A 643 26.29 36.98 -0.30
C LYS A 643 26.38 36.44 1.13
N ARG A 644 25.27 35.94 1.68
CA ARG A 644 25.22 35.30 3.01
C ARG A 644 26.07 34.03 3.10
N THR A 645 26.08 33.21 2.05
CA THR A 645 26.85 31.95 1.99
C THR A 645 28.34 32.14 1.66
N LYS A 646 28.80 33.38 1.41
CA LYS A 646 30.16 33.72 0.94
C LYS A 646 30.59 32.92 -0.30
N LYS A 647 29.65 32.46 -1.12
CA LYS A 647 29.93 31.69 -2.35
C LYS A 647 30.13 32.62 -3.54
N ASN A 648 31.25 32.46 -4.24
CA ASN A 648 31.52 33.16 -5.50
C ASN A 648 30.71 32.54 -6.65
N PRO A 649 30.25 33.34 -7.64
CA PRO A 649 29.53 32.83 -8.82
C PRO A 649 30.30 31.81 -9.66
N GLU A 650 31.63 31.79 -9.54
CA GLU A 650 32.55 31.03 -10.39
C GLU A 650 32.95 29.64 -9.82
N GLU A 651 32.68 29.35 -8.54
CA GLU A 651 33.02 28.06 -7.90
C GLU A 651 31.85 27.04 -7.89
N ASP A 652 30.65 27.45 -8.34
CA ASP A 652 29.39 26.71 -8.20
C ASP A 652 29.18 25.58 -9.25
N SER A 653 30.20 25.21 -10.04
CA SER A 653 30.12 24.08 -10.99
C SER A 653 30.32 22.69 -10.36
N SER A 654 30.48 22.61 -9.03
CA SER A 654 30.79 21.37 -8.30
C SER A 654 29.65 20.81 -7.43
N GLY A 655 28.52 21.53 -7.28
CA GLY A 655 27.32 21.01 -6.62
C GLY A 655 26.34 20.42 -7.63
N ARG A 656 25.71 19.27 -7.34
CA ARG A 656 24.70 18.62 -8.20
C ARG A 656 23.77 19.67 -8.83
N THR A 657 23.93 19.97 -10.11
CA THR A 657 23.08 20.91 -10.84
C THR A 657 21.69 20.30 -10.93
N LEU A 658 20.76 20.82 -10.12
CA LEU A 658 19.32 20.56 -10.28
C LEU A 658 18.94 21.03 -11.71
N GLY A 659 18.46 20.12 -12.54
CA GLY A 659 17.96 20.44 -13.88
C GLY A 659 16.55 21.00 -13.79
N TRP A 660 16.24 22.04 -14.57
CA TRP A 660 14.87 22.51 -14.73
C TRP A 660 14.23 21.83 -15.94
N GLU A 661 13.08 21.21 -15.72
CA GLU A 661 12.27 20.59 -16.75
C GLU A 661 10.81 21.03 -16.60
N PRO A 662 10.12 21.44 -17.67
CA PRO A 662 8.68 21.70 -17.62
C PRO A 662 7.90 20.51 -17.05
N GLY A 663 6.89 20.78 -16.22
CA GLY A 663 6.07 19.73 -15.60
C GLY A 663 6.73 18.99 -14.42
N HIS A 664 7.93 19.39 -13.98
CA HIS A 664 8.61 18.83 -12.81
C HIS A 664 8.87 19.92 -11.76
N LEU A 665 8.60 19.58 -10.49
CA LEU A 665 8.88 20.45 -9.36
C LEU A 665 10.37 20.42 -9.01
N LEU A 666 10.95 21.59 -8.75
CA LEU A 666 12.34 21.74 -8.31
C LEU A 666 12.51 21.48 -6.81
N LEU A 667 11.51 21.86 -6.01
CA LEU A 667 11.57 21.80 -4.55
C LEU A 667 10.95 20.49 -4.02
N THR A 668 11.80 19.51 -3.75
CA THR A 668 11.40 18.22 -3.13
C THR A 668 11.68 18.16 -1.62
N LEU A 669 12.07 19.28 -1.00
CA LEU A 669 12.41 19.37 0.42
C LEU A 669 11.14 19.33 1.28
N CYS A 670 11.06 18.44 2.28
CA CYS A 670 9.92 18.43 3.22
C CYS A 670 10.07 19.45 4.35
N THR A 671 11.29 19.63 4.86
CA THR A 671 11.61 20.59 5.92
C THR A 671 12.88 21.38 5.59
N MET A 672 12.97 22.59 6.12
CA MET A 672 14.16 23.45 6.00
C MET A 672 14.76 23.72 7.37
N ARG A 673 16.09 23.64 7.47
CA ARG A 673 16.87 24.03 8.66
C ARG A 673 17.42 25.43 8.56
N SER A 674 17.60 25.94 7.34
CA SER A 674 18.13 27.28 7.09
C SER A 674 17.72 27.81 5.72
N MET A 675 17.71 29.13 5.55
CA MET A 675 17.25 29.78 4.30
C MET A 675 18.22 29.52 3.12
N GLU A 676 19.49 29.23 3.40
CA GLU A 676 20.51 28.91 2.40
C GLU A 676 20.17 27.65 1.59
N GLN A 677 19.33 26.76 2.12
CA GLN A 677 18.87 25.57 1.39
C GLN A 677 17.99 25.92 0.18
N LEU A 678 17.43 27.13 0.10
CA LEU A 678 16.69 27.63 -1.07
C LEU A 678 17.60 28.23 -2.16
N LEU A 679 18.89 28.42 -1.87
CA LEU A 679 19.81 29.04 -2.83
C LEU A 679 19.87 28.28 -4.18
N PRO A 680 19.97 26.94 -4.23
CA PRO A 680 19.97 26.22 -5.51
C PRO A 680 18.70 26.48 -6.34
N PHE A 681 17.53 26.49 -5.68
CA PHE A 681 16.25 26.79 -6.31
C PHE A 681 16.22 28.20 -6.93
N PHE A 682 16.58 29.23 -6.16
CA PHE A 682 16.61 30.59 -6.68
C PHE A 682 17.67 30.80 -7.76
N ASN A 683 18.84 30.15 -7.65
CA ASN A 683 19.89 30.20 -8.66
C ASN A 683 19.38 29.68 -10.01
N ILE A 684 18.76 28.50 -10.03
CA ILE A 684 18.25 27.87 -11.25
C ILE A 684 17.17 28.71 -11.89
N LEU A 685 16.19 29.15 -11.11
CA LEU A 685 15.15 30.04 -11.64
C LEU A 685 15.74 31.36 -12.16
N SER A 686 16.82 31.87 -11.56
CA SER A 686 17.50 33.08 -12.07
C SER A 686 18.35 32.84 -13.31
N GLN A 687 18.79 31.61 -13.59
CA GLN A 687 19.67 31.26 -14.71
C GLN A 687 18.86 30.78 -15.92
N VAL A 688 17.94 29.83 -15.71
CA VAL A 688 17.10 29.23 -16.75
C VAL A 688 16.27 30.28 -17.47
N PHE A 689 15.72 31.24 -16.72
CA PHE A 689 14.86 32.28 -17.27
C PHE A 689 15.63 33.56 -17.66
N ASN A 690 16.95 33.60 -17.51
CA ASN A 690 17.78 34.74 -17.88
C ASN A 690 18.46 34.52 -19.24
N SER A 691 18.10 35.37 -20.21
CA SER A 691 18.53 35.31 -21.62
C SER A 691 20.05 35.40 -21.83
N LYS A 692 20.84 35.84 -20.84
CA LYS A 692 22.28 36.09 -21.00
C LYS A 692 23.17 34.84 -20.87
N VAL A 693 22.71 33.73 -20.28
CA VAL A 693 23.56 32.56 -19.97
C VAL A 693 23.49 31.46 -21.02
N THR A 694 22.39 31.35 -21.78
CA THR A 694 22.23 30.35 -22.86
C THR A 694 23.06 30.63 -24.12
N SER A 695 23.75 31.79 -24.22
CA SER A 695 24.62 32.12 -25.36
C SER A 695 26.10 31.75 -25.17
N ARG A 696 26.54 31.29 -23.99
CA ARG A 696 27.98 31.08 -23.70
C ARG A 696 28.42 29.65 -23.36
N CYS A 697 27.51 28.71 -23.13
CA CYS A 697 27.86 27.28 -23.06
C CYS A 697 27.59 26.61 -24.41
N GLY A 698 28.59 26.64 -25.28
CA GLY A 698 28.58 25.87 -26.52
C GLY A 698 28.71 24.38 -26.24
N GLY A 699 27.76 23.61 -26.79
CA GLY A 699 27.92 22.17 -27.01
C GLY A 699 27.17 21.25 -26.04
N HIS A 700 25.84 21.24 -26.09
CA HIS A 700 25.02 20.01 -26.09
C HIS A 700 23.58 20.40 -26.51
N SER A 701 23.06 19.69 -27.53
CA SER A 701 21.76 19.96 -28.17
C SER A 701 20.58 19.97 -27.19
N GLY A 702 19.77 21.03 -27.27
CA GLY A 702 18.48 21.12 -26.57
C GLY A 702 18.16 22.55 -26.11
N SER A 703 18.03 23.50 -27.04
CA SER A 703 17.52 24.84 -26.73
C SER A 703 16.09 24.75 -26.17
N PRO A 704 15.73 25.48 -25.09
CA PRO A 704 14.36 25.58 -24.65
C PRO A 704 13.62 26.50 -25.62
N VAL A 705 12.89 25.93 -26.56
CA VAL A 705 11.95 26.67 -27.40
C VAL A 705 10.84 27.19 -26.49
N LEU A 706 10.92 28.46 -26.14
CA LEU A 706 9.78 29.24 -25.67
C LEU A 706 8.74 29.18 -26.80
N TYR A 707 7.54 28.68 -26.51
CA TYR A 707 6.41 28.72 -27.43
C TYR A 707 6.16 30.18 -27.82
N SER A 708 6.62 30.55 -29.02
CA SER A 708 6.22 31.77 -29.70
C SER A 708 4.73 31.66 -29.99
N ASN A 709 3.97 32.69 -29.59
CA ASN A 709 2.60 32.92 -30.04
C ASN A 709 2.57 33.02 -31.56
N SER A 710 2.42 31.89 -32.23
CA SER A 710 2.05 31.82 -33.64
C SER A 710 1.09 30.65 -33.79
N PHE A 711 -0.16 30.96 -34.15
CA PHE A 711 -1.17 29.97 -34.50
C PHE A 711 -0.66 29.07 -35.65
N PRO A 712 -0.81 27.73 -35.55
CA PRO A 712 -0.93 26.92 -36.75
C PRO A 712 -2.19 26.05 -36.72
N ASN A 713 -2.80 25.97 -37.89
CA ASN A 713 -3.93 25.11 -38.24
C ASN A 713 -3.72 23.63 -37.84
N LYS A 714 -4.82 23.05 -37.35
CA LYS A 714 -5.30 21.65 -37.43
C LYS A 714 -4.33 20.46 -37.53
N ASP A 715 -4.61 19.53 -36.61
CA ASP A 715 -4.58 18.07 -36.79
C ASP A 715 -3.23 17.39 -37.06
N MET A 716 -2.48 17.11 -35.99
CA MET A 716 -1.83 15.80 -35.74
C MET A 716 -1.14 15.75 -34.37
N LYS A 717 -1.41 14.66 -33.61
CA LYS A 717 -0.82 14.24 -32.30
C LYS A 717 -1.41 14.85 -31.01
N LEU A 718 -2.73 14.78 -30.81
CA LEU A 718 -3.36 15.14 -29.52
C LEU A 718 -3.22 14.05 -28.42
N GLU A 719 -3.04 12.77 -28.78
CA GLU A 719 -3.04 11.65 -27.82
C GLU A 719 -1.76 11.53 -26.98
N ASN A 720 -0.58 11.68 -27.59
CA ASN A 720 0.70 11.54 -26.87
C ASN A 720 0.97 12.69 -25.88
N HIS A 721 0.48 13.90 -26.18
CA HIS A 721 0.62 15.06 -25.29
C HIS A 721 -0.28 14.95 -24.05
N LYS A 722 -1.49 14.37 -24.18
CA LYS A 722 -2.38 14.10 -23.03
C LYS A 722 -1.78 13.07 -22.06
N ALA A 723 -1.17 12.00 -22.58
CA ALA A 723 -0.53 10.96 -21.77
C ALA A 723 0.75 11.45 -21.06
N PHE A 724 1.53 12.34 -21.70
CA PHE A 724 2.69 12.96 -21.04
C PHE A 724 2.24 13.96 -19.95
N SER A 725 1.21 14.77 -20.24
CA SER A 725 0.61 15.70 -19.30
C SER A 725 -0.01 15.00 -18.09
N SER A 726 -0.59 13.80 -18.25
CA SER A 726 -1.15 13.04 -17.14
C SER A 726 -0.06 12.48 -16.23
N LYS A 727 1.04 11.97 -16.78
CA LYS A 727 2.17 11.46 -15.99
C LYS A 727 2.91 12.56 -15.22
N ALA A 728 3.12 13.72 -15.84
CA ALA A 728 3.72 14.88 -15.16
C ALA A 728 2.83 15.37 -14.01
N ARG A 729 1.51 15.47 -14.24
CA ARG A 729 0.53 15.82 -13.20
C ARG A 729 0.54 14.81 -12.05
N GLN A 730 0.60 13.51 -12.34
CA GLN A 730 0.68 12.48 -11.31
C GLN A 730 1.92 12.65 -10.41
N LYS A 731 3.10 12.91 -10.98
CA LYS A 731 4.32 13.18 -10.19
C LYS A 731 4.20 14.44 -9.32
N ILE A 732 3.52 15.47 -9.81
CA ILE A 732 3.24 16.70 -9.04
C ILE A 732 2.32 16.37 -7.86
N GLU A 733 1.27 15.58 -8.08
CA GLU A 733 0.35 15.14 -7.03
C GLU A 733 1.08 14.30 -5.97
N GLU A 734 1.92 13.34 -6.37
CA GLU A 734 2.76 12.53 -5.45
C GLU A 734 3.71 13.40 -4.60
N MET A 735 4.17 14.54 -5.12
CA MET A 735 4.99 15.47 -4.34
C MET A 735 4.15 16.24 -3.31
N ILE A 736 2.95 16.69 -3.69
CA ILE A 736 2.04 17.40 -2.79
C ILE A 736 1.50 16.47 -1.71
N GLU A 737 1.33 15.18 -1.98
CA GLU A 737 1.02 14.17 -0.96
C GLU A 737 2.03 14.19 0.19
N LYS A 738 3.33 14.33 -0.12
CA LYS A 738 4.39 14.40 0.89
C LYS A 738 4.34 15.67 1.71
N ASP A 739 3.79 16.76 1.17
CA ASP A 739 3.65 18.04 1.88
C ASP A 739 2.56 18.00 2.96
N PHE A 740 1.66 17.02 2.92
CA PHE A 740 0.72 16.78 4.00
C PHE A 740 1.35 16.03 5.18
N LEU A 741 2.40 15.23 4.97
CA LEU A 741 2.97 14.38 6.01
C LEU A 741 3.72 15.18 7.08
N GLU A 742 3.65 14.72 8.34
CA GLU A 742 4.31 15.35 9.49
C GLU A 742 5.22 14.36 10.19
N GLY A 743 6.55 14.57 10.14
CA GLY A 743 7.54 13.81 10.92
C GLY A 743 7.59 12.29 10.62
N VAL A 744 8.78 11.76 10.32
CA VAL A 744 8.94 10.30 10.30
C VAL A 744 8.67 9.79 11.71
N ILE A 745 7.83 8.78 11.79
CA ILE A 745 7.56 8.02 13.01
C ILE A 745 8.89 7.78 13.73
N LYS A 746 9.04 8.30 14.96
CA LYS A 746 10.26 8.14 15.74
C LYS A 746 10.56 6.64 15.89
N THR A 747 11.67 6.20 15.31
CA THR A 747 12.26 4.87 15.49
C THR A 747 12.68 4.66 16.92
#